data_AF-A0A8I0N1L5-F1
#
_entry.id   AF-A0A8I0N1L5-F1
#
_cell.length_a   1.000
_cell.length_b   1.000
_cell.length_c   1.000
_cell.angle_alpha   90.00
_cell.angle_beta   90.00
_cell.angle_gamma   90.00
#
_symmetry.space_group_name_H-M   'P 1'
#
loop_
_entity.id
_entity.type
_entity.pdbx_description
1 polymer ?
#
loop_
_entity_poly.entity_id
_entity_poly.type
_entity_poly.pdbx_seq_one_letter_code
_entity_poly.pdbx_strand_id
1 'polypeptide(L)'
;MSSNRLYSIKLLSVLCGMTIITTHAQAQLQTDNVIGSAVECNSKIDLLTDNLKTTIGHHSIPAKAQLELIATDCQQAQPTTTADRTPPELKSIYLSSKTVNVEQGDKTINVTIRLYDESGIKSTRVYLSPPTGFNWGTNKSAVAANWQQTDEVGVYESTVSFNFTETDLNGTWFLTLAMLIDNNNAARFWVRDSEMEAAGFDPYVTVVNSKVSETVAPEIKNITISASEIDVDSGDKNIDITIEAYDQSGMSKGVVKLSPPTQYKSVATKQAESTQWQETQEEGIYKSTYSFVFSGDALPGEWLISSATLTDSSGNTGVFNHGQLHQLGVPVTFKVSNSNQLDIFPPRTEFVALSTNELSSAVGEQSITLQVTMSDTSAMEKGYYVLRSPEGSTAQDKLFTIEQWQQGDKEHEQIGTATIQFSGEELKSAQGVWTFESSIQIDSKGNYSFGATARELTTLGATPYLFVDVDNVSNLAILNLPDPHSIKLGASQTINFEVSEQTLSLLPDYFTIEIDAASELGVDVKSEDQNYSVTCSNEGQTKSCLFSGISGVKSTSAALTITPNKIGTFPVSLRLASQNHELKYSDNQRTLAVLVDEPTLFEVIFKNWDGTLLSTQTIAENAPATAPEVPLREGYTFSNWSADFSKITQNLTITAKFQINKYQVKFVDWNDVSIATVEVEHGAAATPPSAPTRSGYTFIGWDTTFERVTGEMVVKAKYQADQGTEGAVQNDAGSSGGSVGFFIPLLSALLISFRRKYRA
;
A
#
# COMPACT_ATOMS: atom_id res chain seq x y z
N MET A 1 1.34 -0.11 -92.39
CA MET A 1 2.49 0.81 -92.35
C MET A 1 2.54 1.44 -90.96
N SER A 2 3.72 1.40 -90.33
CA SER A 2 4.27 2.27 -89.27
C SER A 2 3.34 3.35 -88.68
N SER A 3 3.27 3.65 -87.38
CA SER A 3 4.26 3.59 -86.30
C SER A 3 3.67 4.32 -85.08
N ASN A 4 4.09 3.95 -83.85
CA ASN A 4 4.25 4.81 -82.66
C ASN A 4 2.98 5.51 -82.10
N ARG A 5 2.76 5.70 -80.79
CA ARG A 5 3.43 5.34 -79.53
C ARG A 5 2.44 5.77 -78.42
N LEU A 6 2.50 5.04 -77.30
CA LEU A 6 2.30 5.50 -75.91
C LEU A 6 0.87 5.68 -75.33
N TYR A 7 0.60 4.79 -74.36
CA TYR A 7 -0.24 4.85 -73.14
C TYR A 7 -1.71 5.29 -73.31
N SER A 8 -2.68 4.37 -73.40
CA SER A 8 -3.28 3.55 -72.31
C SER A 8 -3.86 4.38 -71.15
N ILE A 9 -5.12 4.25 -70.73
CA ILE A 9 -6.21 3.35 -71.08
C ILE A 9 -7.51 4.03 -70.56
N LYS A 10 -8.49 4.15 -71.48
CA LYS A 10 -9.95 3.89 -71.38
C LYS A 10 -10.78 4.52 -70.25
N LEU A 11 -11.72 5.40 -70.62
CA LEU A 11 -13.09 5.18 -71.14
C LEU A 11 -14.10 4.87 -70.01
N LEU A 12 -14.97 5.82 -69.65
CA LEU A 12 -16.26 6.18 -70.27
C LEU A 12 -17.37 5.13 -70.07
N SER A 13 -18.33 5.52 -69.22
CA SER A 13 -19.79 5.46 -69.40
C SER A 13 -20.45 4.16 -69.89
N VAL A 14 -21.48 3.69 -69.18
CA VAL A 14 -22.90 3.87 -69.58
C VAL A 14 -23.84 3.29 -68.50
N LEU A 15 -24.90 4.07 -68.27
CA LEU A 15 -26.18 3.85 -67.59
C LEU A 15 -26.71 2.40 -67.39
N CYS A 16 -27.30 2.20 -66.20
CA CYS A 16 -28.73 1.92 -65.90
C CYS A 16 -28.98 0.70 -65.01
N GLY A 17 -29.74 0.89 -63.92
CA GLY A 17 -30.47 -0.19 -63.22
C GLY A 17 -30.77 0.06 -61.73
N MET A 18 -31.97 0.60 -61.44
CA MET A 18 -32.91 0.28 -60.32
C MET A 18 -32.31 0.03 -58.90
N THR A 19 -32.70 0.64 -57.77
CA THR A 19 -34.04 0.93 -57.20
C THR A 19 -33.84 1.75 -55.91
N ILE A 20 -34.74 2.71 -55.62
CA ILE A 20 -35.19 3.29 -54.32
C ILE A 20 -34.17 3.36 -53.15
N ILE A 21 -33.94 4.55 -52.58
CA ILE A 21 -34.06 4.79 -51.12
C ILE A 21 -34.51 6.25 -50.89
N THR A 22 -35.64 6.35 -50.21
CA THR A 22 -36.21 7.51 -49.57
C THR A 22 -35.26 8.10 -48.52
N THR A 23 -35.08 9.41 -48.56
CA THR A 23 -34.54 10.23 -47.48
C THR A 23 -35.40 10.08 -46.22
N HIS A 24 -34.89 9.40 -45.20
CA HIS A 24 -35.25 9.57 -43.79
C HIS A 24 -33.95 9.54 -42.98
N ALA A 25 -33.78 10.60 -42.20
CA ALA A 25 -32.64 10.87 -41.35
C ALA A 25 -32.46 9.75 -40.32
N GLN A 26 -31.41 8.96 -40.47
CA GLN A 26 -30.81 8.22 -39.37
C GLN A 26 -29.95 9.24 -38.60
N ALA A 27 -30.50 9.80 -37.52
CA ALA A 27 -29.65 10.38 -36.49
C ALA A 27 -28.96 9.21 -35.78
N GLN A 28 -27.80 8.79 -36.32
CA GLN A 28 -26.82 8.06 -35.53
C GLN A 28 -26.58 8.87 -34.26
N LEU A 29 -26.50 8.19 -33.12
CA LEU A 29 -25.93 8.73 -31.90
C LEU A 29 -24.62 9.42 -32.27
N GLN A 30 -24.63 10.74 -32.29
CA GLN A 30 -23.44 11.51 -32.58
C GLN A 30 -22.49 11.30 -31.41
N THR A 31 -21.51 10.47 -31.70
CA THR A 31 -20.15 10.45 -31.17
C THR A 31 -19.56 11.84 -30.90
N ASP A 32 -20.10 12.91 -31.48
CA ASP A 32 -19.61 14.29 -31.41
C ASP A 32 -19.53 14.90 -29.98
N ASN A 33 -20.19 14.34 -28.96
CA ASN A 33 -20.07 14.83 -27.58
C ASN A 33 -18.87 14.29 -26.79
N VAL A 34 -18.12 13.34 -27.36
CA VAL A 34 -16.84 12.84 -26.82
C VAL A 34 -15.74 12.89 -27.90
N ILE A 35 -16.13 12.90 -29.18
CA ILE A 35 -15.30 13.11 -30.39
C ILE A 35 -15.29 14.60 -30.84
N GLY A 36 -15.82 15.51 -30.02
CA GLY A 36 -15.63 16.93 -30.25
C GLY A 36 -14.17 17.28 -30.01
N SER A 37 -13.49 17.89 -31.00
CA SER A 37 -12.14 18.45 -30.91
C SER A 37 -11.93 19.53 -29.83
N ALA A 38 -12.91 19.72 -28.94
CA ALA A 38 -13.00 20.73 -27.90
C ALA A 38 -12.83 20.19 -26.45
N VAL A 39 -12.77 18.87 -26.24
CA VAL A 39 -12.48 18.28 -24.92
C VAL A 39 -11.00 17.95 -24.82
N GLU A 40 -10.30 18.58 -23.87
CA GLU A 40 -8.85 18.43 -23.71
C GLU A 40 -8.42 17.02 -23.25
N CYS A 41 -7.25 16.59 -23.71
CA CYS A 41 -6.73 15.24 -23.46
C CYS A 41 -6.56 14.93 -21.96
N ASN A 42 -6.17 15.92 -21.16
CA ASN A 42 -6.03 15.76 -19.71
C ASN A 42 -7.37 15.44 -19.04
N SER A 43 -8.44 16.15 -19.43
CA SER A 43 -9.79 15.88 -18.95
C SER A 43 -10.29 14.50 -19.40
N LYS A 44 -9.93 14.04 -20.61
CA LYS A 44 -10.26 12.67 -21.07
C LYS A 44 -9.53 11.60 -20.24
N ILE A 45 -8.27 11.82 -19.86
CA ILE A 45 -7.44 10.90 -19.06
C ILE A 45 -7.87 10.87 -17.59
N ASP A 46 -8.17 12.02 -17.00
CA ASP A 46 -8.62 12.11 -15.61
C ASP A 46 -10.03 11.50 -15.44
N LEU A 47 -10.93 11.68 -16.42
CA LEU A 47 -12.24 11.02 -16.49
C LEU A 47 -12.15 9.49 -16.58
N LEU A 48 -11.08 8.95 -17.16
CA LEU A 48 -10.83 7.50 -17.24
C LEU A 48 -10.25 6.95 -15.93
N THR A 49 -9.34 7.71 -15.33
CA THR A 49 -8.64 7.35 -14.10
C THR A 49 -9.59 7.31 -12.90
N ASP A 50 -10.57 8.22 -12.82
CA ASP A 50 -11.50 8.29 -11.69
C ASP A 50 -12.72 7.35 -11.80
N ASN A 51 -13.18 7.02 -13.02
CA ASN A 51 -14.21 5.99 -13.21
C ASN A 51 -13.77 4.59 -12.74
N LEU A 52 -12.46 4.34 -12.66
CA LEU A 52 -11.88 3.06 -12.25
C LEU A 52 -11.52 3.00 -10.76
N LYS A 53 -11.36 4.15 -10.08
CA LYS A 53 -11.07 4.23 -8.63
C LYS A 53 -12.28 3.94 -7.74
N THR A 54 -13.50 4.18 -8.21
CA THR A 54 -14.72 3.89 -7.46
C THR A 54 -15.13 2.43 -7.64
N THR A 55 -14.31 1.47 -7.19
CA THR A 55 -14.63 0.04 -7.22
C THR A 55 -15.63 -0.34 -6.13
N ILE A 56 -16.74 0.40 -6.01
CA ILE A 56 -18.02 -0.07 -5.45
C ILE A 56 -19.13 0.70 -6.19
N GLY A 57 -19.44 0.34 -7.44
CA GLY A 57 -20.62 0.88 -8.13
C GLY A 57 -20.61 0.89 -9.67
N HIS A 58 -21.11 -0.18 -10.27
CA HIS A 58 -21.94 -0.23 -11.49
C HIS A 58 -21.65 0.60 -12.78
N HIS A 59 -20.54 1.30 -12.99
CA HIS A 59 -20.42 2.24 -14.13
C HIS A 59 -19.22 1.97 -15.07
N SER A 60 -19.25 0.86 -15.82
CA SER A 60 -18.23 0.57 -16.83
C SER A 60 -18.72 0.90 -18.26
N ILE A 61 -18.07 1.86 -18.92
CA ILE A 61 -18.05 1.97 -20.40
C ILE A 61 -17.03 0.92 -20.90
N PRO A 62 -17.25 0.24 -22.05
CA PRO A 62 -16.26 -0.70 -22.58
C PRO A 62 -14.94 0.03 -22.89
N ALA A 63 -13.83 -0.42 -22.31
CA ALA A 63 -12.54 0.28 -22.43
C ALA A 63 -12.05 0.39 -23.87
N LYS A 64 -12.38 -0.55 -24.76
CA LYS A 64 -12.03 -0.46 -26.19
C LYS A 64 -12.64 0.77 -26.89
N ALA A 65 -13.86 1.14 -26.51
CA ALA A 65 -14.52 2.37 -26.98
C ALA A 65 -13.98 3.63 -26.28
N GLN A 66 -13.38 3.50 -25.09
CA GLN A 66 -12.63 4.57 -24.43
C GLN A 66 -11.22 4.74 -25.04
N LEU A 67 -10.62 3.66 -25.54
CA LEU A 67 -9.29 3.56 -26.13
C LEU A 67 -9.23 4.08 -27.57
N GLU A 68 -10.22 3.77 -28.41
CA GLU A 68 -10.38 4.39 -29.75
C GLU A 68 -10.58 5.91 -29.65
N LEU A 69 -11.12 6.37 -28.52
CA LEU A 69 -11.44 7.77 -28.27
C LEU A 69 -10.23 8.60 -27.80
N ILE A 70 -9.24 7.96 -27.18
CA ILE A 70 -7.91 8.54 -26.92
C ILE A 70 -7.07 8.57 -28.20
N ALA A 71 -7.17 7.54 -29.04
CA ALA A 71 -6.33 7.37 -30.23
C ALA A 71 -6.64 8.35 -31.38
N THR A 72 -7.87 8.88 -31.46
CA THR A 72 -8.32 9.62 -32.66
C THR A 72 -8.20 11.15 -32.55
N ASP A 73 -8.27 11.74 -31.35
CA ASP A 73 -8.35 13.21 -31.19
C ASP A 73 -7.15 13.88 -30.46
N CYS A 74 -6.22 13.13 -29.88
CA CYS A 74 -5.04 13.71 -29.19
C CYS A 74 -3.86 14.05 -30.13
N GLN A 75 -4.08 14.07 -31.46
CA GLN A 75 -3.04 14.39 -32.46
C GLN A 75 -2.99 15.86 -32.90
N GLN A 76 -3.78 16.77 -32.33
CA GLN A 76 -3.67 18.20 -32.68
C GLN A 76 -3.50 19.08 -31.44
N ALA A 77 -2.41 19.84 -31.47
CA ALA A 77 -2.03 20.83 -30.46
C ALA A 77 -3.20 21.77 -30.15
N GLN A 78 -3.34 22.15 -28.87
CA GLN A 78 -4.24 23.21 -28.45
C GLN A 78 -3.48 24.28 -27.65
N PRO A 79 -4.04 25.50 -27.52
CA PRO A 79 -3.31 26.70 -27.12
C PRO A 79 -3.34 27.00 -25.62
N THR A 80 -2.31 27.74 -25.24
CA THR A 80 -2.00 28.51 -24.02
C THR A 80 -3.16 28.98 -23.14
N THR A 81 -3.07 28.82 -21.81
CA THR A 81 -3.05 29.91 -20.80
C THR A 81 -2.77 29.36 -19.38
N THR A 82 -2.29 30.24 -18.49
CA THR A 82 -1.83 29.96 -17.11
C THR A 82 -2.96 29.35 -16.32
N ALA A 83 -2.85 28.06 -15.97
CA ALA A 83 -3.99 27.34 -15.44
C ALA A 83 -4.32 27.75 -13.99
N ASP A 84 -5.29 28.65 -13.85
CA ASP A 84 -6.23 28.62 -12.72
C ASP A 84 -6.67 27.17 -12.50
N ARG A 85 -6.51 26.69 -11.27
CA ARG A 85 -6.90 25.32 -10.85
C ARG A 85 -8.16 25.35 -10.01
N THR A 86 -8.76 26.52 -9.79
CA THR A 86 -10.01 26.68 -9.08
C THR A 86 -11.17 26.59 -10.07
N PRO A 87 -12.13 25.68 -9.87
CA PRO A 87 -13.20 25.51 -10.84
C PRO A 87 -14.27 26.60 -10.72
N PRO A 88 -15.04 26.86 -11.79
CA PRO A 88 -16.02 27.94 -11.79
C PRO A 88 -17.08 27.83 -10.69
N GLU A 89 -17.42 28.98 -10.12
CA GLU A 89 -18.43 29.12 -9.07
C GLU A 89 -19.76 29.63 -9.64
N LEU A 90 -20.88 29.02 -9.25
CA LEU A 90 -22.21 29.47 -9.66
C LEU A 90 -22.60 30.78 -8.98
N LYS A 91 -22.86 31.84 -9.76
CA LYS A 91 -23.34 33.13 -9.25
C LYS A 91 -24.82 33.35 -9.42
N SER A 92 -25.41 32.94 -10.54
CA SER A 92 -26.87 33.02 -10.71
C SER A 92 -27.38 32.15 -11.86
N ILE A 93 -28.66 31.78 -11.78
CA ILE A 93 -29.41 31.13 -12.85
C ILE A 93 -30.70 31.93 -13.06
N TYR A 94 -31.00 32.23 -14.33
CA TYR A 94 -32.24 32.86 -14.75
C TYR A 94 -32.96 32.02 -15.80
N LEU A 95 -34.21 31.70 -15.53
CA LEU A 95 -35.11 30.99 -16.43
C LEU A 95 -36.03 32.01 -17.09
N SER A 96 -36.10 32.05 -18.42
CA SER A 96 -36.99 32.98 -19.14
C SER A 96 -38.47 32.75 -18.85
N SER A 97 -38.83 31.54 -18.43
CA SER A 97 -40.13 31.19 -17.89
C SER A 97 -39.99 30.05 -16.89
N LYS A 98 -40.76 30.10 -15.79
CA LYS A 98 -40.91 28.97 -14.84
C LYS A 98 -42.01 28.00 -15.24
N THR A 99 -42.76 28.30 -16.29
CA THR A 99 -43.85 27.45 -16.79
C THR A 99 -43.83 27.37 -18.31
N VAL A 100 -43.94 26.16 -18.84
CA VAL A 100 -43.92 25.87 -20.28
C VAL A 100 -45.17 25.10 -20.67
N ASN A 101 -46.09 25.73 -21.39
CA ASN A 101 -47.28 25.05 -21.90
C ASN A 101 -47.11 24.71 -23.40
N VAL A 102 -46.97 23.42 -23.71
CA VAL A 102 -46.77 22.88 -25.06
C VAL A 102 -48.07 22.45 -25.75
N GLU A 103 -49.23 22.61 -25.10
CA GLU A 103 -50.54 22.25 -25.66
C GLU A 103 -50.89 23.10 -26.90
N GLN A 104 -50.27 24.28 -27.03
CA GLN A 104 -50.45 25.23 -28.13
C GLN A 104 -49.28 25.20 -29.12
N GLY A 105 -48.54 24.08 -29.17
CA GLY A 105 -47.35 23.88 -29.98
C GLY A 105 -46.05 24.09 -29.22
N ASP A 106 -44.95 23.75 -29.88
CA ASP A 106 -43.60 23.80 -29.32
C ASP A 106 -43.26 25.15 -28.66
N LYS A 107 -42.56 25.09 -27.53
CA LYS A 107 -42.14 26.24 -26.73
C LYS A 107 -40.67 26.18 -26.42
N THR A 108 -39.99 27.29 -26.63
CA THR A 108 -38.60 27.45 -26.22
C THR A 108 -38.50 28.22 -24.91
N ILE A 109 -37.71 27.72 -23.97
CA ILE A 109 -37.23 28.51 -22.83
C ILE A 109 -35.74 28.75 -22.95
N ASN A 110 -35.30 29.87 -22.39
CA ASN A 110 -33.90 30.22 -22.28
C ASN A 110 -33.46 30.10 -20.82
N VAL A 111 -32.31 29.46 -20.61
CA VAL A 111 -31.62 29.40 -19.32
C VAL A 111 -30.35 30.23 -19.45
N THR A 112 -30.30 31.32 -18.70
CA THR A 112 -29.14 32.19 -18.59
C THR A 112 -28.39 31.87 -17.31
N ILE A 113 -27.11 31.57 -17.42
CA ILE A 113 -26.25 31.16 -16.31
C ILE A 113 -25.14 32.18 -16.17
N ARG A 114 -24.84 32.57 -14.93
CA ARG A 114 -23.66 33.35 -14.58
C ARG A 114 -22.73 32.55 -13.70
N LEU A 115 -21.48 32.41 -14.13
CA LEU A 115 -20.42 31.77 -13.37
C LEU A 115 -19.30 32.76 -13.12
N TYR A 116 -18.67 32.66 -11.96
CA TYR A 116 -17.46 33.37 -11.62
C TYR A 116 -16.25 32.45 -11.78
N ASP A 117 -15.23 32.95 -12.44
CA ASP A 117 -13.91 32.33 -12.54
C ASP A 117 -12.88 33.37 -12.95
N GLU A 118 -11.66 33.34 -12.39
CA GLU A 118 -10.63 34.33 -12.73
C GLU A 118 -10.08 34.12 -14.16
N SER A 119 -10.06 32.88 -14.63
CA SER A 119 -9.66 32.54 -16.00
C SER A 119 -10.77 32.66 -17.04
N GLY A 120 -12.00 32.77 -16.55
CA GLY A 120 -13.22 32.83 -17.33
C GLY A 120 -13.73 31.46 -17.75
N ILE A 121 -14.88 31.44 -18.44
CA ILE A 121 -15.65 30.21 -18.58
C ILE A 121 -15.54 29.64 -19.98
N LYS A 122 -15.07 28.39 -20.07
CA LYS A 122 -14.98 27.65 -21.32
C LYS A 122 -16.31 27.03 -21.68
N SER A 123 -16.88 26.27 -20.75
CA SER A 123 -18.15 25.61 -20.99
C SER A 123 -18.87 25.24 -19.71
N THR A 124 -20.17 25.07 -19.82
CA THR A 124 -20.96 24.33 -18.84
C THR A 124 -22.03 23.57 -19.59
N ARG A 125 -22.28 22.33 -19.20
CA ARG A 125 -23.43 21.61 -19.71
C ARG A 125 -24.61 21.83 -18.80
N VAL A 126 -25.71 22.22 -19.40
CA VAL A 126 -26.96 22.49 -18.74
C VAL A 126 -27.88 21.33 -19.06
N TYR A 127 -28.34 20.64 -18.03
CA TYR A 127 -29.35 19.61 -18.13
C TYR A 127 -30.67 20.14 -17.57
N LEU A 128 -31.74 19.90 -18.31
CA LEU A 128 -33.09 19.90 -17.78
C LEU A 128 -33.55 18.46 -17.71
N SER A 129 -33.71 17.98 -16.49
CA SER A 129 -34.14 16.62 -16.19
C SER A 129 -35.64 16.56 -15.96
N PRO A 130 -36.32 15.54 -16.50
CA PRO A 130 -37.74 15.35 -16.28
C PRO A 130 -38.08 14.99 -14.82
N PRO A 131 -39.37 15.02 -14.44
CA PRO A 131 -39.83 14.67 -13.09
C PRO A 131 -39.47 13.23 -12.66
N THR A 132 -39.14 12.37 -13.62
CA THR A 132 -38.70 10.98 -13.40
C THR A 132 -37.27 10.86 -12.86
N GLY A 133 -36.52 11.97 -12.79
CA GLY A 133 -35.17 12.02 -12.27
C GLY A 133 -34.11 12.30 -13.35
N PHE A 134 -32.87 12.40 -12.91
CA PHE A 134 -31.72 12.62 -13.80
C PHE A 134 -31.35 11.29 -14.44
N ASN A 135 -31.68 11.12 -15.73
CA ASN A 135 -31.38 9.91 -16.49
C ASN A 135 -30.67 10.24 -17.82
N TRP A 136 -29.60 9.49 -18.11
CA TRP A 136 -28.82 9.64 -19.33
C TRP A 136 -29.64 9.15 -20.53
N GLY A 137 -30.13 10.09 -21.35
CA GLY A 137 -30.93 9.82 -22.55
C GLY A 137 -32.26 10.57 -22.61
N THR A 138 -32.88 10.86 -21.47
CA THR A 138 -34.16 11.60 -21.38
C THR A 138 -33.99 13.06 -21.02
N ASN A 139 -32.85 13.45 -20.44
CA ASN A 139 -32.55 14.83 -20.13
C ASN A 139 -32.42 15.65 -21.41
N LYS A 140 -33.07 16.82 -21.46
CA LYS A 140 -32.68 17.84 -22.43
C LYS A 140 -31.33 18.38 -21.99
N SER A 141 -30.38 18.48 -22.91
CA SER A 141 -29.07 19.05 -22.61
C SER A 141 -28.65 20.09 -23.64
N ALA A 142 -28.01 21.14 -23.17
CA ALA A 142 -27.39 22.15 -24.01
C ALA A 142 -26.03 22.51 -23.41
N VAL A 143 -25.08 22.82 -24.27
CA VAL A 143 -23.78 23.36 -23.83
C VAL A 143 -23.90 24.88 -23.83
N ALA A 144 -23.76 25.47 -22.65
CA ALA A 144 -23.54 26.90 -22.49
C ALA A 144 -22.12 27.22 -22.97
N ALA A 145 -22.07 27.91 -24.10
CA ALA A 145 -20.85 28.37 -24.77
C ALA A 145 -21.00 29.86 -25.12
N ASN A 146 -19.98 30.47 -25.72
CA ASN A 146 -19.96 31.90 -26.08
C ASN A 146 -20.14 32.84 -24.88
N TRP A 147 -19.55 32.48 -23.75
CA TRP A 147 -19.60 33.22 -22.49
C TRP A 147 -19.18 34.69 -22.69
N GLN A 148 -20.04 35.61 -22.27
CA GLN A 148 -19.80 37.05 -22.30
C GLN A 148 -19.51 37.51 -20.89
N GLN A 149 -18.41 38.23 -20.69
CA GLN A 149 -18.12 38.83 -19.39
C GLN A 149 -19.19 39.89 -19.07
N THR A 150 -19.73 39.85 -17.85
CA THR A 150 -20.71 40.84 -17.37
C THR A 150 -20.01 42.11 -16.89
N ASP A 151 -20.77 43.06 -16.35
CA ASP A 151 -20.22 44.26 -15.71
C ASP A 151 -19.39 43.94 -14.44
N GLU A 152 -19.53 42.72 -13.88
CA GLU A 152 -18.74 42.22 -12.76
C GLU A 152 -17.51 41.44 -13.26
N VAL A 153 -16.32 41.84 -12.80
CA VAL A 153 -15.05 41.24 -13.22
C VAL A 153 -14.98 39.78 -12.77
N GLY A 154 -14.58 38.89 -13.67
CA GLY A 154 -14.52 37.45 -13.43
C GLY A 154 -15.88 36.75 -13.53
N VAL A 155 -17.00 37.48 -13.70
CA VAL A 155 -18.33 36.88 -13.89
C VAL A 155 -18.71 36.87 -15.35
N TYR A 156 -19.00 35.69 -15.88
CA TYR A 156 -19.37 35.46 -17.26
C TYR A 156 -20.78 34.91 -17.36
N GLU A 157 -21.50 35.31 -18.41
CA GLU A 157 -22.87 34.93 -18.70
C GLU A 157 -22.98 34.16 -20.03
N SER A 158 -23.76 33.09 -20.04
CA SER A 158 -24.17 32.40 -21.27
C SER A 158 -25.63 32.02 -21.19
N THR A 159 -26.31 32.01 -22.34
CA THR A 159 -27.71 31.64 -22.46
C THR A 159 -27.87 30.45 -23.39
N VAL A 160 -28.54 29.40 -22.91
CA VAL A 160 -28.91 28.23 -23.71
C VAL A 160 -30.42 28.16 -23.88
N SER A 161 -30.86 27.64 -25.02
CA SER A 161 -32.27 27.48 -25.33
C SER A 161 -32.66 26.00 -25.32
N PHE A 162 -33.80 25.70 -24.70
CA PHE A 162 -34.40 24.37 -24.69
C PHE A 162 -35.76 24.41 -25.35
N ASN A 163 -35.93 23.64 -26.42
CA ASN A 163 -37.24 23.46 -27.05
C ASN A 163 -37.99 22.33 -26.35
N PHE A 164 -39.21 22.64 -25.94
CA PHE A 164 -40.19 21.71 -25.41
C PHE A 164 -41.27 21.47 -26.47
N THR A 165 -41.54 20.21 -26.78
CA THR A 165 -42.48 19.77 -27.80
C THR A 165 -43.64 19.01 -27.16
N GLU A 166 -44.60 18.60 -27.98
CA GLU A 166 -45.68 17.74 -27.52
C GLU A 166 -45.24 16.34 -27.04
N THR A 167 -43.97 15.94 -27.23
CA THR A 167 -43.42 14.66 -26.75
C THR A 167 -42.77 14.76 -25.36
N ASP A 168 -42.65 15.96 -24.78
CA ASP A 168 -41.99 16.14 -23.49
C ASP A 168 -42.91 15.90 -22.29
N LEU A 169 -42.37 15.26 -21.25
CA LEU A 169 -43.12 14.89 -20.04
C LEU A 169 -43.74 16.08 -19.31
N ASN A 170 -44.99 15.90 -18.90
CA ASN A 170 -45.69 16.80 -17.98
C ASN A 170 -45.08 16.77 -16.57
N GLY A 171 -44.98 17.93 -15.92
CA GLY A 171 -44.56 18.05 -14.52
C GLY A 171 -43.35 18.97 -14.29
N THR A 172 -42.79 18.91 -13.09
CA THR A 172 -41.63 19.74 -12.69
C THR A 172 -40.32 19.13 -13.17
N TRP A 173 -39.71 19.78 -14.15
CA TRP A 173 -38.35 19.52 -14.58
C TRP A 173 -37.36 20.31 -13.72
N PHE A 174 -36.17 19.79 -13.52
CA PHE A 174 -35.15 20.43 -12.69
C PHE A 174 -33.85 20.63 -13.45
N LEU A 175 -33.18 21.74 -13.15
CA LEU A 175 -31.89 22.08 -13.73
C LEU A 175 -30.77 21.34 -13.01
N THR A 176 -29.80 20.83 -13.76
CA THR A 176 -28.51 20.39 -13.25
C THR A 176 -27.42 20.98 -14.12
N LEU A 177 -26.42 21.60 -13.50
CA LEU A 177 -25.22 21.99 -14.22
C LEU A 177 -24.18 20.89 -14.06
N ALA A 178 -23.56 20.52 -15.16
CA ALA A 178 -22.45 19.60 -15.16
C ALA A 178 -21.29 20.22 -15.89
N MET A 179 -20.08 19.79 -15.53
CA MET A 179 -18.86 20.18 -16.24
C MET A 179 -18.77 21.71 -16.34
N LEU A 180 -18.82 22.38 -15.20
CA LEU A 180 -18.46 23.80 -15.13
C LEU A 180 -16.95 23.82 -15.32
N ILE A 181 -16.53 24.23 -16.51
CA ILE A 181 -15.14 24.19 -16.95
C ILE A 181 -14.73 25.62 -17.27
N ASP A 182 -13.67 26.07 -16.61
CA ASP A 182 -13.05 27.36 -16.90
C ASP A 182 -12.17 27.29 -18.18
N ASN A 183 -11.60 28.41 -18.61
CA ASN A 183 -10.71 28.44 -19.78
C ASN A 183 -9.41 27.65 -19.59
N ASN A 184 -9.12 27.24 -18.35
CA ASN A 184 -7.93 26.52 -17.92
C ASN A 184 -8.15 25.04 -17.58
N ASN A 185 -9.39 24.57 -17.73
CA ASN A 185 -9.87 23.21 -17.45
C ASN A 185 -9.93 22.82 -15.97
N ALA A 186 -9.90 23.77 -15.05
CA ALA A 186 -10.41 23.53 -13.71
C ALA A 186 -11.91 23.23 -13.81
N ALA A 187 -12.29 22.06 -13.33
CA ALA A 187 -13.63 21.53 -13.53
C ALA A 187 -14.35 21.29 -12.21
N ARG A 188 -15.58 21.83 -12.12
CA ARG A 188 -16.56 21.39 -11.14
C ARG A 188 -17.57 20.50 -11.85
N PHE A 189 -17.59 19.24 -11.42
CA PHE A 189 -18.34 18.21 -12.14
C PHE A 189 -19.85 18.38 -12.05
N TRP A 190 -20.38 18.76 -10.89
CA TRP A 190 -21.81 18.86 -10.67
C TRP A 190 -22.16 20.05 -9.79
N VAL A 191 -23.20 20.77 -10.21
CA VAL A 191 -24.06 21.57 -9.33
C VAL A 191 -25.46 21.01 -9.52
N ARG A 192 -26.00 20.39 -8.47
CA ARG A 192 -27.33 19.77 -8.48
C ARG A 192 -28.40 20.77 -8.06
N ASP A 193 -29.65 20.48 -8.40
CA ASP A 193 -30.82 21.25 -8.01
C ASP A 193 -30.87 21.54 -6.49
N SER A 194 -30.67 20.52 -5.65
CA SER A 194 -30.61 20.68 -4.18
C SER A 194 -29.51 21.63 -3.70
N GLU A 195 -28.40 21.71 -4.43
CA GLU A 195 -27.31 22.64 -4.11
C GLU A 195 -27.64 24.06 -4.55
N MET A 196 -28.29 24.21 -5.70
CA MET A 196 -28.80 25.50 -6.18
C MET A 196 -29.84 26.06 -5.23
N GLU A 197 -30.76 25.22 -4.74
CA GLU A 197 -31.74 25.60 -3.70
C GLU A 197 -31.05 26.06 -2.41
N ALA A 198 -30.05 25.32 -1.94
CA ALA A 198 -29.27 25.69 -0.75
C ALA A 198 -28.53 27.03 -0.92
N ALA A 199 -28.13 27.35 -2.16
CA ALA A 199 -27.56 28.64 -2.54
C ALA A 199 -28.62 29.74 -2.81
N GLY A 200 -29.91 29.43 -2.65
CA GLY A 200 -31.01 30.37 -2.79
C GLY A 200 -31.53 30.56 -4.23
N PHE A 201 -31.13 29.71 -5.17
CA PHE A 201 -31.61 29.71 -6.54
C PHE A 201 -32.79 28.75 -6.74
N ASP A 202 -33.67 29.04 -7.70
CA ASP A 202 -34.81 28.18 -8.05
C ASP A 202 -34.53 27.49 -9.42
N PRO A 203 -34.13 26.21 -9.41
CA PRO A 203 -33.74 25.49 -10.63
C PRO A 203 -34.91 24.82 -11.36
N TYR A 204 -36.17 25.07 -10.99
CA TYR A 204 -37.30 24.29 -11.49
C TYR A 204 -38.10 24.97 -12.62
N VAL A 205 -38.56 24.14 -13.57
CA VAL A 205 -39.48 24.53 -14.64
C VAL A 205 -40.67 23.57 -14.65
N THR A 206 -41.89 24.10 -14.60
CA THR A 206 -43.11 23.29 -14.73
C THR A 206 -43.54 23.19 -16.19
N VAL A 207 -43.53 21.98 -16.76
CA VAL A 207 -44.05 21.71 -18.10
C VAL A 207 -45.51 21.25 -18.00
N VAL A 208 -46.39 21.90 -18.76
CA VAL A 208 -47.80 21.56 -18.92
C VAL A 208 -47.98 20.91 -20.28
N ASN A 209 -48.18 19.60 -20.29
CA ASN A 209 -48.44 18.81 -21.49
C ASN A 209 -49.51 17.74 -21.22
N SER A 210 -50.74 17.96 -21.69
CA SER A 210 -51.83 16.96 -21.54
C SER A 210 -51.78 15.81 -22.56
N LYS A 211 -50.91 15.88 -23.57
CA LYS A 211 -50.76 14.84 -24.62
C LYS A 211 -49.81 13.71 -24.22
N VAL A 212 -48.81 14.00 -23.39
CA VAL A 212 -47.90 13.02 -22.79
C VAL A 212 -48.26 12.91 -21.33
N SER A 213 -49.23 12.04 -21.04
CA SER A 213 -49.75 11.84 -19.68
C SER A 213 -49.03 10.73 -18.91
N GLU A 214 -48.19 9.94 -19.58
CA GLU A 214 -47.49 8.82 -18.96
C GLU A 214 -46.01 9.15 -18.75
N THR A 215 -45.68 9.42 -17.50
CA THR A 215 -44.30 9.65 -17.03
C THR A 215 -43.64 8.35 -16.58
N VAL A 216 -44.08 7.20 -17.10
CA VAL A 216 -43.66 5.89 -16.61
C VAL A 216 -42.62 5.35 -17.58
N ALA A 217 -41.44 5.02 -17.07
CA ALA A 217 -40.41 4.34 -17.86
C ALA A 217 -40.76 2.86 -18.04
N PRO A 218 -40.24 2.19 -19.08
CA PRO A 218 -40.45 0.76 -19.28
C PRO A 218 -40.16 -0.04 -18.02
N GLU A 219 -41.04 -0.97 -17.67
CA GLU A 219 -40.84 -1.86 -16.54
C GLU A 219 -40.34 -3.23 -17.04
N ILE A 220 -39.17 -3.69 -16.61
CA ILE A 220 -38.71 -5.05 -16.92
C ILE A 220 -39.60 -6.05 -16.19
N LYS A 221 -40.28 -6.90 -16.97
CA LYS A 221 -41.11 -8.00 -16.45
C LYS A 221 -40.32 -9.29 -16.34
N ASN A 222 -39.43 -9.56 -17.30
CA ASN A 222 -38.69 -10.80 -17.33
C ASN A 222 -37.35 -10.66 -18.06
N ILE A 223 -36.37 -11.45 -17.62
CA ILE A 223 -35.10 -11.64 -18.30
C ILE A 223 -34.85 -13.14 -18.41
N THR A 224 -34.55 -13.58 -19.63
CA THR A 224 -34.16 -14.95 -19.90
C THR A 224 -32.78 -14.98 -20.52
N ILE A 225 -31.94 -15.89 -20.03
CA ILE A 225 -30.61 -16.16 -20.58
C ILE A 225 -30.68 -17.54 -21.25
N SER A 226 -30.21 -17.65 -22.49
CA SER A 226 -30.32 -18.89 -23.28
C SER A 226 -29.67 -20.11 -22.64
N ALA A 227 -28.65 -19.91 -21.80
CA ALA A 227 -28.00 -20.94 -21.02
C ALA A 227 -27.48 -20.39 -19.69
N SER A 228 -27.61 -21.16 -18.61
CA SER A 228 -27.02 -20.85 -17.30
C SER A 228 -25.53 -21.16 -17.22
N GLU A 229 -25.02 -21.98 -18.13
CA GLU A 229 -23.60 -22.31 -18.26
C GLU A 229 -23.26 -22.53 -19.75
N ILE A 230 -22.10 -22.01 -20.17
CA ILE A 230 -21.51 -22.28 -21.48
C ILE A 230 -20.07 -22.80 -21.32
N ASP A 231 -19.66 -23.69 -22.21
CA ASP A 231 -18.33 -24.25 -22.27
C ASP A 231 -17.69 -23.90 -23.62
N VAL A 232 -16.70 -23.00 -23.59
CA VAL A 232 -16.01 -22.51 -24.80
C VAL A 232 -14.86 -23.41 -25.24
N ASP A 233 -14.51 -24.45 -24.46
CA ASP A 233 -13.46 -25.43 -24.85
C ASP A 233 -13.90 -26.24 -26.08
N SER A 234 -15.21 -26.32 -26.31
CA SER A 234 -15.81 -26.97 -27.47
C SER A 234 -16.06 -26.03 -28.66
N GLY A 235 -15.42 -24.86 -28.66
CA GLY A 235 -15.55 -23.80 -29.67
C GLY A 235 -16.53 -22.70 -29.27
N ASP A 236 -16.63 -21.67 -30.11
CA ASP A 236 -17.41 -20.46 -29.84
C ASP A 236 -18.87 -20.77 -29.46
N LYS A 237 -19.35 -20.09 -28.42
CA LYS A 237 -20.70 -20.20 -27.87
C LYS A 237 -21.42 -18.86 -27.91
N ASN A 238 -22.73 -18.91 -28.11
CA ASN A 238 -23.59 -17.74 -28.05
C ASN A 238 -24.43 -17.77 -26.77
N ILE A 239 -24.50 -16.62 -26.11
CA ILE A 239 -25.48 -16.33 -25.07
C ILE A 239 -26.45 -15.31 -25.62
N ASP A 240 -27.73 -15.67 -25.64
CA ASP A 240 -28.80 -14.77 -25.98
C ASP A 240 -29.47 -14.33 -24.68
N ILE A 241 -29.60 -13.03 -24.50
CA ILE A 241 -30.33 -12.42 -23.39
C ILE A 241 -31.59 -11.83 -23.97
N THR A 242 -32.73 -12.27 -23.46
CA THR A 242 -34.02 -11.79 -23.92
C THR A 242 -34.73 -11.07 -22.80
N ILE A 243 -35.09 -9.81 -23.07
CA ILE A 243 -35.76 -8.93 -22.13
C ILE A 243 -37.21 -8.77 -22.57
N GLU A 244 -38.13 -8.98 -21.64
CA GLU A 244 -39.55 -8.64 -21.77
C GLU A 244 -39.84 -7.45 -20.86
N ALA A 245 -40.32 -6.36 -21.43
CA ALA A 245 -40.61 -5.13 -20.72
C ALA A 245 -42.04 -4.67 -21.03
N TYR A 246 -42.74 -4.20 -20.00
CA TYR A 246 -44.05 -3.58 -20.13
C TYR A 246 -43.88 -2.08 -20.32
N ASP A 247 -44.56 -1.56 -21.31
CA ASP A 247 -44.79 -0.12 -21.46
C ASP A 247 -46.07 0.10 -22.25
N GLN A 248 -46.94 0.99 -21.81
CA GLN A 248 -48.22 1.23 -22.49
C GLN A 248 -48.02 1.97 -23.84
N SER A 249 -46.90 2.66 -24.04
CA SER A 249 -46.60 3.38 -25.29
C SER A 249 -45.80 2.55 -26.31
N GLY A 250 -45.31 1.38 -25.92
CA GLY A 250 -44.45 0.54 -26.74
C GLY A 250 -42.96 0.76 -26.51
N MET A 251 -42.12 0.03 -27.24
CA MET A 251 -40.66 0.07 -27.05
C MET A 251 -39.90 0.51 -28.30
N SER A 252 -38.85 1.32 -28.13
CA SER A 252 -38.05 1.87 -29.23
C SER A 252 -36.59 1.41 -29.25
N LYS A 253 -35.92 1.32 -28.10
CA LYS A 253 -34.50 0.93 -28.01
C LYS A 253 -34.22 0.20 -26.70
N GLY A 254 -33.28 -0.75 -26.73
CA GLY A 254 -32.64 -1.21 -25.51
C GLY A 254 -31.16 -1.55 -25.70
N VAL A 255 -30.39 -1.48 -24.62
CA VAL A 255 -28.95 -1.76 -24.56
C VAL A 255 -28.69 -2.66 -23.35
N VAL A 256 -27.93 -3.73 -23.55
CA VAL A 256 -27.55 -4.69 -22.49
C VAL A 256 -26.03 -4.79 -22.42
N LYS A 257 -25.49 -4.74 -21.20
CA LYS A 257 -24.05 -4.88 -20.93
C LYS A 257 -23.77 -6.08 -20.03
N LEU A 258 -22.67 -6.77 -20.34
CA LEU A 258 -22.13 -7.89 -19.59
C LEU A 258 -20.77 -7.53 -19.00
N SER A 259 -20.55 -7.91 -17.75
CA SER A 259 -19.26 -7.78 -17.06
C SER A 259 -18.65 -9.15 -16.78
N PRO A 260 -17.31 -9.27 -16.89
CA PRO A 260 -16.60 -10.49 -16.51
C PRO A 260 -16.64 -10.72 -15.00
N PRO A 261 -16.20 -11.90 -14.52
CA PRO A 261 -16.16 -12.21 -13.10
C PRO A 261 -15.29 -11.21 -12.33
N THR A 262 -15.76 -10.79 -11.15
CA THR A 262 -15.19 -9.67 -10.38
C THR A 262 -13.76 -9.89 -9.89
N GLN A 263 -13.29 -11.13 -9.86
CA GLN A 263 -11.93 -11.50 -9.49
C GLN A 263 -10.87 -11.12 -10.54
N TYR A 264 -11.26 -10.80 -11.77
CA TYR A 264 -10.34 -10.47 -12.86
C TYR A 264 -10.25 -8.95 -13.07
N LYS A 265 -9.03 -8.41 -13.08
CA LYS A 265 -8.74 -7.00 -13.43
C LYS A 265 -8.66 -6.83 -14.94
N SER A 266 -9.73 -7.19 -15.65
CA SER A 266 -9.81 -7.20 -17.12
C SER A 266 -10.90 -6.27 -17.62
N VAL A 267 -10.69 -5.65 -18.78
CA VAL A 267 -11.68 -4.77 -19.44
C VAL A 267 -12.65 -5.52 -20.37
N ALA A 268 -12.73 -6.85 -20.27
CA ALA A 268 -13.48 -7.73 -21.17
C ALA A 268 -15.02 -7.61 -21.10
N THR A 269 -15.58 -6.42 -20.88
CA THR A 269 -17.04 -6.19 -20.93
C THR A 269 -17.57 -6.37 -22.35
N LYS A 270 -18.78 -6.93 -22.49
CA LYS A 270 -19.48 -7.03 -23.78
C LYS A 270 -20.75 -6.18 -23.75
N GLN A 271 -21.13 -5.62 -24.90
CA GLN A 271 -22.34 -4.81 -25.06
C GLN A 271 -23.10 -5.23 -26.32
N ALA A 272 -24.42 -5.25 -26.24
CA ALA A 272 -25.31 -5.39 -27.38
C ALA A 272 -26.44 -4.36 -27.29
N GLU A 273 -26.94 -3.93 -28.44
CA GLU A 273 -28.10 -3.04 -28.54
C GLU A 273 -29.12 -3.58 -29.54
N SER A 274 -30.38 -3.20 -29.35
CA SER A 274 -31.49 -3.59 -30.22
C SER A 274 -32.52 -2.48 -30.29
N THR A 275 -33.02 -2.23 -31.50
CA THR A 275 -34.22 -1.42 -31.78
C THR A 275 -35.40 -2.29 -32.21
N GLN A 276 -35.21 -3.61 -32.25
CA GLN A 276 -36.18 -4.56 -32.73
C GLN A 276 -36.97 -5.11 -31.55
N TRP A 277 -38.11 -4.48 -31.26
CA TRP A 277 -39.05 -4.91 -30.23
C TRP A 277 -40.29 -5.52 -30.86
N GLN A 278 -40.72 -6.66 -30.32
CA GLN A 278 -41.93 -7.34 -30.76
C GLN A 278 -42.90 -7.41 -29.59
N GLU A 279 -44.11 -6.93 -29.79
CA GLU A 279 -45.17 -7.09 -28.80
C GLU A 279 -45.51 -8.58 -28.63
N THR A 280 -45.71 -8.99 -27.38
CA THR A 280 -46.03 -10.37 -27.02
C THR A 280 -47.54 -10.63 -27.12
N GLN A 281 -48.00 -11.78 -26.61
CA GLN A 281 -49.43 -12.05 -26.51
C GLN A 281 -50.11 -11.26 -25.37
N GLU A 282 -49.32 -10.73 -24.43
CA GLU A 282 -49.79 -9.83 -23.38
C GLU A 282 -49.66 -8.39 -23.85
N GLU A 283 -50.79 -7.69 -23.89
CA GLU A 283 -50.90 -6.31 -24.36
C GLU A 283 -49.96 -5.38 -23.58
N GLY A 284 -49.18 -4.58 -24.30
CA GLY A 284 -48.21 -3.65 -23.70
C GLY A 284 -46.92 -4.32 -23.21
N ILE A 285 -46.72 -5.63 -23.36
CA ILE A 285 -45.44 -6.30 -23.09
C ILE A 285 -44.71 -6.54 -24.40
N TYR A 286 -43.46 -6.07 -24.46
CA TYR A 286 -42.60 -6.14 -25.62
C TYR A 286 -41.34 -6.92 -25.32
N LYS A 287 -40.83 -7.61 -26.34
CA LYS A 287 -39.69 -8.53 -26.23
C LYS A 287 -38.58 -8.15 -27.22
N SER A 288 -37.34 -8.22 -26.75
CA SER A 288 -36.16 -8.12 -27.61
C SER A 288 -35.03 -9.04 -27.15
N THR A 289 -34.20 -9.51 -28.09
CA THR A 289 -33.11 -10.45 -27.84
C THR A 289 -31.76 -9.84 -28.21
N TYR A 290 -30.77 -10.05 -27.34
CA TYR A 290 -29.42 -9.53 -27.39
C TYR A 290 -28.43 -10.69 -27.42
N SER A 291 -27.70 -10.85 -28.52
CA SER A 291 -26.77 -11.98 -28.73
C SER A 291 -25.32 -11.60 -28.44
N PHE A 292 -24.63 -12.45 -27.68
CA PHE A 292 -23.24 -12.28 -27.28
C PHE A 292 -22.42 -13.52 -27.66
N VAL A 293 -21.29 -13.34 -28.34
CA VAL A 293 -20.38 -14.42 -28.72
C VAL A 293 -19.25 -14.54 -27.69
N PHE A 294 -19.01 -15.77 -27.22
CA PHE A 294 -17.93 -16.17 -26.32
C PHE A 294 -17.04 -17.20 -27.01
N SER A 295 -15.76 -16.86 -27.16
CA SER A 295 -14.74 -17.68 -27.83
C SER A 295 -13.74 -18.27 -26.83
N GLY A 296 -12.74 -19.00 -27.31
CA GLY A 296 -11.74 -19.67 -26.46
C GLY A 296 -10.88 -18.76 -25.57
N ASP A 297 -10.96 -17.44 -25.74
CA ASP A 297 -10.35 -16.39 -24.91
C ASP A 297 -11.29 -15.83 -23.83
N ALA A 298 -12.53 -16.31 -23.74
CA ALA A 298 -13.48 -15.85 -22.73
C ALA A 298 -13.04 -16.23 -21.31
N LEU A 299 -13.02 -15.24 -20.40
CA LEU A 299 -12.65 -15.46 -19.00
C LEU A 299 -13.58 -16.48 -18.32
N PRO A 300 -13.05 -17.53 -17.65
CA PRO A 300 -13.87 -18.49 -16.93
C PRO A 300 -14.45 -17.89 -15.66
N GLY A 301 -15.65 -18.31 -15.26
CA GLY A 301 -16.32 -17.88 -14.04
C GLY A 301 -17.72 -17.32 -14.28
N GLU A 302 -18.27 -16.66 -13.27
CA GLU A 302 -19.62 -16.09 -13.33
C GLU A 302 -19.62 -14.72 -14.02
N TRP A 303 -20.23 -14.65 -15.20
CA TRP A 303 -20.51 -13.42 -15.92
C TRP A 303 -21.87 -12.89 -15.50
N LEU A 304 -21.99 -11.56 -15.41
CA LEU A 304 -23.21 -10.91 -14.97
C LEU A 304 -23.71 -9.87 -15.96
N ILE A 305 -25.02 -9.68 -15.98
CA ILE A 305 -25.67 -8.54 -16.62
C ILE A 305 -25.42 -7.33 -15.72
N SER A 306 -24.55 -6.43 -16.17
CA SER A 306 -24.10 -5.29 -15.38
C SER A 306 -25.09 -4.13 -15.45
N SER A 307 -25.72 -3.94 -16.61
CA SER A 307 -26.81 -2.98 -16.79
C SER A 307 -27.69 -3.31 -17.99
N ALA A 308 -28.94 -2.87 -17.91
CA ALA A 308 -29.86 -2.76 -19.04
C ALA A 308 -30.43 -1.33 -19.09
N THR A 309 -30.51 -0.74 -20.29
CA THR A 309 -31.12 0.56 -20.53
C THR A 309 -32.19 0.39 -21.58
N LEU A 310 -33.44 0.72 -21.27
CA LEU A 310 -34.59 0.52 -22.13
C LEU A 310 -35.32 1.84 -22.35
N THR A 311 -35.73 2.10 -23.59
CA THR A 311 -36.44 3.32 -23.99
C THR A 311 -37.76 2.94 -24.65
N ASP A 312 -38.86 3.54 -24.19
CA ASP A 312 -40.21 3.35 -24.75
C ASP A 312 -40.38 4.12 -26.09
N SER A 313 -41.54 4.01 -26.74
CA SER A 313 -41.86 4.78 -27.95
C SER A 313 -42.11 6.26 -27.69
N SER A 314 -42.45 6.63 -26.45
CA SER A 314 -42.66 8.02 -26.01
C SER A 314 -41.36 8.74 -25.62
N GLY A 315 -40.23 8.03 -25.60
CA GLY A 315 -38.90 8.51 -25.20
C GLY A 315 -38.54 8.32 -23.72
N ASN A 316 -39.41 7.76 -22.87
CA ASN A 316 -39.08 7.48 -21.47
C ASN A 316 -38.03 6.37 -21.38
N THR A 317 -37.02 6.56 -20.55
CA THR A 317 -35.91 5.60 -20.41
C THR A 317 -35.81 5.07 -18.99
N GLY A 318 -35.82 3.74 -18.86
CA GLY A 318 -35.50 3.01 -17.65
C GLY A 318 -34.04 2.54 -17.67
N VAL A 319 -33.29 2.82 -16.61
CA VAL A 319 -31.92 2.32 -16.43
C VAL A 319 -31.91 1.37 -15.24
N PHE A 320 -31.45 0.14 -15.49
CA PHE A 320 -31.43 -0.94 -14.53
C PHE A 320 -30.01 -1.41 -14.30
N ASN A 321 -29.50 -1.23 -13.09
CA ASN A 321 -28.22 -1.80 -12.67
C ASN A 321 -28.39 -3.26 -12.22
N HIS A 322 -27.29 -4.01 -12.13
CA HIS A 322 -27.31 -5.41 -11.69
C HIS A 322 -28.10 -5.64 -10.38
N GLY A 323 -27.96 -4.75 -9.39
CA GLY A 323 -28.70 -4.87 -8.12
C GLY A 323 -30.21 -4.78 -8.29
N GLN A 324 -30.69 -3.84 -9.12
CA GLN A 324 -32.11 -3.71 -9.47
C GLN A 324 -32.60 -4.92 -10.27
N LEU A 325 -31.79 -5.43 -11.21
CA LEU A 325 -32.13 -6.61 -12.00
C LEU A 325 -32.22 -7.87 -11.12
N HIS A 326 -31.31 -8.03 -10.17
CA HIS A 326 -31.32 -9.14 -9.22
C HIS A 326 -32.56 -9.14 -8.32
N GLN A 327 -33.07 -7.95 -7.95
CA GLN A 327 -34.29 -7.81 -7.14
C GLN A 327 -35.56 -8.30 -7.86
N LEU A 328 -35.53 -8.43 -9.19
CA LEU A 328 -36.64 -9.00 -9.97
C LEU A 328 -36.77 -10.53 -9.79
N GLY A 329 -35.79 -11.19 -9.15
CA GLY A 329 -35.82 -12.63 -8.93
C GLY A 329 -35.57 -13.46 -10.20
N VAL A 330 -35.01 -12.84 -11.24
CA VAL A 330 -34.69 -13.45 -12.54
C VAL A 330 -33.18 -13.74 -12.62
N PRO A 331 -32.75 -14.73 -13.42
CA PRO A 331 -31.33 -15.02 -13.61
C PRO A 331 -30.63 -13.84 -14.30
N VAL A 332 -29.69 -13.21 -13.60
CA VAL A 332 -28.87 -12.08 -14.08
C VAL A 332 -27.39 -12.45 -14.22
N THR A 333 -27.07 -13.73 -14.07
CA THR A 333 -25.73 -14.30 -14.18
C THR A 333 -25.76 -15.62 -14.95
N PHE A 334 -24.63 -15.97 -15.55
CA PHE A 334 -24.37 -17.27 -16.17
C PHE A 334 -22.89 -17.62 -16.03
N LYS A 335 -22.59 -18.91 -16.04
CA LYS A 335 -21.22 -19.42 -15.88
C LYS A 335 -20.56 -19.66 -17.23
N VAL A 336 -19.31 -19.25 -17.35
CA VAL A 336 -18.44 -19.59 -18.47
C VAL A 336 -17.38 -20.56 -17.98
N SER A 337 -17.32 -21.74 -18.59
CA SER A 337 -16.27 -22.72 -18.40
C SER A 337 -15.26 -22.60 -19.55
N ASN A 338 -13.99 -22.44 -19.19
CA ASN A 338 -12.86 -22.36 -20.10
C ASN A 338 -11.64 -22.96 -19.39
N SER A 339 -11.06 -24.02 -19.94
CA SER A 339 -9.88 -24.70 -19.38
C SER A 339 -8.55 -24.22 -19.98
N ASN A 340 -8.59 -23.28 -20.93
CA ASN A 340 -7.40 -22.67 -21.48
C ASN A 340 -6.62 -21.90 -20.39
N GLN A 341 -5.29 -21.98 -20.46
CA GLN A 341 -4.43 -21.09 -19.69
C GLN A 341 -4.52 -19.68 -20.31
N LEU A 342 -5.42 -18.87 -19.76
CA LEU A 342 -5.55 -17.47 -20.13
C LEU A 342 -4.57 -16.62 -19.34
N ASP A 343 -4.06 -15.59 -19.99
CA ASP A 343 -3.40 -14.52 -19.27
C ASP A 343 -4.46 -13.70 -18.53
N ILE A 344 -4.35 -13.67 -17.21
CA ILE A 344 -5.25 -12.96 -16.31
C ILE A 344 -4.48 -11.98 -15.42
N PHE A 345 -3.16 -11.89 -15.59
CA PHE A 345 -2.32 -11.06 -14.76
C PHE A 345 -2.10 -9.72 -15.48
N PRO A 346 -2.24 -8.59 -14.77
CA PRO A 346 -1.87 -7.30 -15.34
C PRO A 346 -0.37 -7.18 -15.65
N PRO A 347 -0.01 -6.40 -16.67
CA PRO A 347 1.39 -6.11 -16.99
C PRO A 347 2.06 -5.31 -15.87
N ARG A 348 3.33 -5.57 -15.59
CA ARG A 348 4.10 -4.90 -14.52
C ARG A 348 5.17 -3.99 -15.08
N THR A 349 5.33 -2.80 -14.52
CA THR A 349 6.43 -1.91 -14.87
C THR A 349 7.70 -2.33 -14.12
N GLU A 350 8.76 -2.59 -14.87
CA GLU A 350 10.06 -3.01 -14.34
C GLU A 350 11.07 -1.85 -14.32
N PHE A 351 11.01 -0.96 -15.31
CA PHE A 351 11.94 0.15 -15.44
C PHE A 351 11.33 1.31 -16.22
N VAL A 352 11.70 2.54 -15.82
CA VAL A 352 11.32 3.76 -16.53
C VAL A 352 12.49 4.74 -16.54
N ALA A 353 12.77 5.34 -17.69
CA ALA A 353 13.74 6.42 -17.81
C ALA A 353 13.37 7.44 -18.88
N LEU A 354 13.74 8.69 -18.64
CA LEU A 354 13.78 9.73 -19.65
C LEU A 354 15.21 9.83 -20.21
N SER A 355 15.34 10.14 -21.50
CA SER A 355 16.64 10.36 -22.14
C SER A 355 17.46 11.49 -21.50
N THR A 356 16.77 12.44 -20.87
CA THR A 356 17.32 13.48 -20.01
C THR A 356 16.26 13.89 -19.00
N ASN A 357 16.69 14.27 -17.80
CA ASN A 357 15.85 14.92 -16.79
C ASN A 357 16.05 16.44 -16.77
N GLU A 358 16.83 17.00 -17.70
CA GLU A 358 17.10 18.44 -17.79
C GLU A 358 16.94 18.94 -19.23
N LEU A 359 16.25 20.07 -19.39
CA LEU A 359 16.13 20.85 -20.63
C LEU A 359 16.42 22.32 -20.35
N SER A 360 16.73 23.07 -21.42
CA SER A 360 16.93 24.51 -21.33
C SER A 360 16.30 25.26 -22.49
N SER A 361 15.54 26.31 -22.18
CA SER A 361 14.92 27.17 -23.20
C SER A 361 15.94 27.95 -24.04
N ALA A 362 17.20 28.02 -23.60
CA ALA A 362 18.29 28.65 -24.35
C ALA A 362 18.73 27.83 -25.58
N VAL A 363 18.49 26.52 -25.58
CA VAL A 363 18.97 25.58 -26.60
C VAL A 363 18.01 25.51 -27.81
N GLY A 364 16.80 26.05 -27.70
CA GLY A 364 15.78 26.00 -28.74
C GLY A 364 14.93 24.74 -28.66
N GLU A 365 14.58 24.12 -29.78
CA GLU A 365 13.77 22.89 -29.81
C GLU A 365 14.56 21.70 -29.26
N GLN A 366 13.96 20.92 -28.37
CA GLN A 366 14.58 19.75 -27.75
C GLN A 366 13.60 18.58 -27.65
N SER A 367 14.12 17.35 -27.77
CA SER A 367 13.33 16.12 -27.69
C SER A 367 13.60 15.37 -26.40
N ILE A 368 12.57 14.74 -25.84
CA ILE A 368 12.72 13.77 -24.77
C ILE A 368 12.15 12.44 -25.22
N THR A 369 12.93 11.39 -25.02
CA THR A 369 12.49 10.01 -25.22
C THR A 369 12.24 9.36 -23.87
N LEU A 370 11.01 8.90 -23.67
CA LEU A 370 10.64 7.98 -22.60
C LEU A 370 10.97 6.55 -23.04
N GLN A 371 11.65 5.80 -22.18
CA GLN A 371 11.82 4.36 -22.29
C GLN A 371 11.13 3.70 -21.10
N VAL A 372 10.33 2.67 -21.39
CA VAL A 372 9.64 1.86 -20.37
C VAL A 372 9.88 0.40 -20.65
N THR A 373 10.23 -0.35 -19.61
CA THR A 373 10.30 -1.81 -19.64
C THR A 373 9.14 -2.37 -18.83
N MET A 374 8.35 -3.22 -19.47
CA MET A 374 7.23 -3.93 -18.88
C MET A 374 7.55 -5.43 -18.82
N SER A 375 7.00 -6.14 -17.84
CA SER A 375 6.99 -7.60 -17.79
C SER A 375 5.55 -8.09 -17.80
N ASP A 376 5.23 -8.96 -18.75
CA ASP A 376 3.91 -9.59 -18.88
C ASP A 376 4.01 -10.91 -19.65
N THR A 377 3.18 -11.89 -19.26
CA THR A 377 3.17 -13.19 -19.96
C THR A 377 2.67 -13.09 -21.39
N SER A 378 1.80 -12.11 -21.67
CA SER A 378 1.33 -11.75 -22.99
C SER A 378 2.09 -10.53 -23.53
N ALA A 379 1.86 -10.21 -24.82
CA ALA A 379 2.48 -9.04 -25.41
C ALA A 379 1.84 -7.76 -24.88
N MET A 380 2.59 -6.67 -24.77
CA MET A 380 2.01 -5.36 -24.49
C MET A 380 1.22 -4.86 -25.70
N GLU A 381 0.04 -4.29 -25.47
CA GLU A 381 -0.75 -3.63 -26.52
C GLU A 381 -0.50 -2.12 -26.49
N LYS A 382 -0.62 -1.49 -25.32
CA LYS A 382 -0.54 -0.02 -25.21
C LYS A 382 -0.11 0.44 -23.82
N GLY A 383 0.61 1.57 -23.76
CA GLY A 383 0.92 2.25 -22.50
C GLY A 383 0.80 3.76 -22.62
N TYR A 384 0.26 4.38 -21.59
CA TYR A 384 0.07 5.82 -21.48
C TYR A 384 0.81 6.39 -20.27
N TYR A 385 1.57 7.45 -20.51
CA TYR A 385 2.42 8.08 -19.50
C TYR A 385 2.32 9.60 -19.63
N VAL A 386 2.11 10.27 -18.51
CA VAL A 386 1.86 11.70 -18.48
C VAL A 386 3.04 12.40 -17.84
N LEU A 387 3.47 13.49 -18.46
CA LEU A 387 4.41 14.43 -17.90
C LEU A 387 3.65 15.74 -17.63
N ARG A 388 3.35 15.96 -16.36
CA ARG A 388 2.58 17.09 -15.84
C ARG A 388 3.43 18.35 -15.85
N SER A 389 2.86 19.43 -16.38
CA SER A 389 3.47 20.75 -16.41
C SER A 389 3.63 21.34 -15.00
N PRO A 390 4.59 22.26 -14.79
CA PRO A 390 4.77 22.92 -13.50
C PRO A 390 3.52 23.69 -13.08
N GLU A 391 3.23 23.73 -11.79
CA GLU A 391 2.09 24.50 -11.27
C GLU A 391 2.25 26.00 -11.59
N GLY A 392 1.17 26.62 -12.08
CA GLY A 392 1.17 28.02 -12.53
C GLY A 392 1.81 28.26 -13.91
N SER A 393 2.31 27.22 -14.58
CA SER A 393 2.80 27.29 -15.96
C SER A 393 1.66 27.49 -16.97
N THR A 394 2.00 28.08 -18.12
CA THR A 394 1.10 28.11 -19.31
C THR A 394 1.30 26.92 -20.24
N ALA A 395 2.36 26.12 -20.01
CA ALA A 395 2.67 24.96 -20.80
C ALA A 395 1.69 23.81 -20.54
N GLN A 396 1.41 23.01 -21.56
CA GLN A 396 0.46 21.90 -21.47
C GLN A 396 1.14 20.61 -21.03
N ASP A 397 0.42 19.79 -20.25
CA ASP A 397 0.88 18.42 -19.96
C ASP A 397 1.17 17.66 -21.26
N LYS A 398 2.17 16.78 -21.20
CA LYS A 398 2.59 15.96 -22.32
C LYS A 398 2.17 14.51 -22.10
N LEU A 399 1.58 13.89 -23.11
CA LEU A 399 1.22 12.48 -23.11
C LEU A 399 2.19 11.69 -23.99
N PHE A 400 2.91 10.76 -23.38
CA PHE A 400 3.58 9.69 -24.10
C PHE A 400 2.60 8.55 -24.34
N THR A 401 2.52 8.10 -25.59
CA THR A 401 1.77 6.91 -25.97
C THR A 401 2.73 5.90 -26.60
N ILE A 402 2.77 4.70 -26.04
CA ILE A 402 3.56 3.58 -26.54
C ILE A 402 2.61 2.51 -27.06
N GLU A 403 2.56 2.32 -28.38
CA GLU A 403 1.80 1.26 -29.06
C GLU A 403 2.72 0.23 -29.73
N GLN A 404 4.01 0.54 -29.82
CA GLN A 404 5.02 -0.31 -30.44
C GLN A 404 5.96 -0.79 -29.35
N TRP A 405 5.87 -2.09 -29.06
CA TRP A 405 6.63 -2.77 -28.03
C TRP A 405 7.57 -3.78 -28.67
N GLN A 406 8.80 -3.85 -28.16
CA GLN A 406 9.83 -4.77 -28.63
C GLN A 406 10.16 -5.76 -27.52
N GLN A 407 10.43 -7.02 -27.85
CA GLN A 407 10.88 -7.99 -26.86
C GLN A 407 12.22 -7.55 -26.26
N GLY A 408 12.30 -7.53 -24.92
CA GLY A 408 13.52 -7.27 -24.16
C GLY A 408 14.46 -8.47 -24.09
N ASP A 409 15.48 -8.38 -23.23
CA ASP A 409 16.50 -9.42 -23.08
C ASP A 409 15.99 -10.61 -22.26
N LYS A 410 15.00 -10.39 -21.39
CA LYS A 410 14.37 -11.45 -20.58
C LYS A 410 13.11 -11.99 -21.24
N GLU A 411 12.78 -13.24 -20.91
CA GLU A 411 11.48 -13.82 -21.24
C GLU A 411 10.36 -12.98 -20.61
N HIS A 412 9.28 -12.73 -21.34
CA HIS A 412 8.14 -11.89 -20.91
C HIS A 412 8.45 -10.40 -20.71
N GLU A 413 9.65 -9.93 -21.05
CA GLU A 413 10.02 -8.52 -20.97
C GLU A 413 9.73 -7.80 -22.30
N GLN A 414 9.10 -6.64 -22.25
CA GLN A 414 8.83 -5.79 -23.41
C GLN A 414 9.26 -4.35 -23.17
N ILE A 415 9.94 -3.78 -24.15
CA ILE A 415 10.51 -2.44 -24.10
C ILE A 415 9.74 -1.56 -25.07
N GLY A 416 9.24 -0.47 -24.53
CA GLY A 416 8.52 0.58 -25.23
C GLY A 416 9.30 1.87 -25.23
N THR A 417 9.26 2.60 -26.34
CA THR A 417 9.80 3.96 -26.40
C THR A 417 8.80 4.92 -27.02
N ALA A 418 8.76 6.14 -26.50
CA ALA A 418 7.99 7.24 -27.09
C ALA A 418 8.80 8.53 -26.98
N THR A 419 8.79 9.33 -28.03
CA THR A 419 9.50 10.61 -28.07
C THR A 419 8.50 11.74 -28.22
N ILE A 420 8.67 12.77 -27.39
CA ILE A 420 7.95 14.04 -27.50
C ILE A 420 8.93 15.17 -27.79
N GLN A 421 8.45 16.19 -28.50
CA GLN A 421 9.20 17.40 -28.78
C GLN A 421 8.72 18.55 -27.88
N PHE A 422 9.68 19.36 -27.44
CA PHE A 422 9.48 20.65 -26.80
C PHE A 422 9.94 21.74 -27.74
N SER A 423 9.03 22.64 -28.11
CA SER A 423 9.42 23.81 -28.90
C SER A 423 10.19 24.81 -28.06
N GLY A 424 11.02 25.65 -28.69
CA GLY A 424 11.74 26.69 -27.97
C GLY A 424 10.84 27.76 -27.33
N GLU A 425 9.63 27.98 -27.85
CA GLU A 425 8.64 28.86 -27.22
C GLU A 425 7.99 28.19 -26.00
N GLU A 426 7.67 26.90 -26.15
CA GLU A 426 7.13 26.10 -25.05
C GLU A 426 8.12 26.03 -23.89
N LEU A 427 9.41 25.76 -24.13
CA LEU A 427 10.40 25.71 -23.05
C LEU A 427 10.51 27.03 -22.27
N LYS A 428 10.27 28.18 -22.93
CA LYS A 428 10.23 29.49 -22.25
C LYS A 428 8.98 29.65 -21.39
N SER A 429 7.87 29.07 -21.80
CA SER A 429 6.59 29.16 -21.11
C SER A 429 6.36 28.00 -20.11
N ALA A 430 7.27 27.02 -20.11
CA ALA A 430 7.28 25.75 -19.39
C ALA A 430 8.33 25.65 -18.28
N GLN A 431 8.99 26.76 -17.93
CA GLN A 431 10.07 26.74 -16.93
C GLN A 431 9.57 26.24 -15.58
N GLY A 432 10.37 25.42 -14.91
CA GLY A 432 10.02 24.79 -13.64
C GLY A 432 10.16 23.27 -13.67
N VAL A 433 9.58 22.63 -12.66
CA VAL A 433 9.63 21.17 -12.49
C VAL A 433 8.38 20.53 -13.07
N TRP A 434 8.59 19.68 -14.07
CA TRP A 434 7.58 18.79 -14.63
C TRP A 434 7.59 17.45 -13.88
N THR A 435 6.41 16.89 -13.62
CA THR A 435 6.27 15.63 -12.86
C THR A 435 5.81 14.50 -13.77
N PHE A 436 6.52 13.39 -13.76
CA PHE A 436 6.20 12.20 -14.55
C PHE A 436 5.37 11.22 -13.71
N GLU A 437 4.27 10.76 -14.29
CA GLU A 437 3.37 9.77 -13.74
C GLU A 437 3.03 8.75 -14.83
N SER A 438 2.97 7.46 -14.49
CA SER A 438 2.37 6.49 -15.42
C SER A 438 0.88 6.38 -15.16
N SER A 439 0.08 6.22 -16.22
CA SER A 439 -1.38 6.28 -16.13
C SER A 439 -2.01 4.89 -16.22
N ILE A 440 -1.88 4.23 -17.37
CA ILE A 440 -2.43 2.90 -17.60
C ILE A 440 -1.59 2.13 -18.62
N GLN A 441 -1.40 0.84 -18.37
CA GLN A 441 -0.72 -0.08 -19.27
C GLN A 441 -1.62 -1.28 -19.54
N ILE A 442 -1.70 -1.69 -20.80
CA ILE A 442 -2.65 -2.69 -21.29
C ILE A 442 -1.89 -3.72 -22.10
N ASP A 443 -2.14 -4.99 -21.78
CA ASP A 443 -1.61 -6.12 -22.51
C ASP A 443 -2.52 -6.51 -23.70
N SER A 444 -2.03 -7.42 -24.55
CA SER A 444 -2.72 -7.93 -25.74
C SER A 444 -3.96 -8.79 -25.43
N LYS A 445 -4.23 -9.06 -24.15
CA LYS A 445 -5.41 -9.78 -23.65
C LYS A 445 -6.40 -8.85 -22.96
N GLY A 446 -6.12 -7.55 -22.89
CA GLY A 446 -6.97 -6.55 -22.25
C GLY A 446 -6.90 -6.59 -20.71
N ASN A 447 -5.88 -7.23 -20.13
CA ASN A 447 -5.55 -6.98 -18.72
C ASN A 447 -4.83 -5.64 -18.61
N TYR A 448 -5.05 -4.95 -17.50
CA TYR A 448 -4.48 -3.62 -17.31
C TYR A 448 -3.93 -3.44 -15.91
N SER A 449 -2.83 -2.71 -15.84
CA SER A 449 -2.29 -2.17 -14.59
C SER A 449 -2.52 -0.67 -14.53
N PHE A 450 -2.74 -0.21 -13.30
CA PHE A 450 -2.66 1.21 -13.00
C PHE A 450 -1.19 1.60 -13.00
N GLY A 451 -0.93 2.80 -13.50
CA GLY A 451 0.42 3.34 -13.45
C GLY A 451 0.86 3.74 -12.03
N ALA A 452 2.10 4.19 -11.96
CA ALA A 452 2.90 4.43 -10.79
C ALA A 452 3.01 5.93 -10.53
N THR A 453 2.81 6.28 -9.27
CA THR A 453 3.09 7.61 -8.72
C THR A 453 4.57 7.94 -8.78
N ALA A 454 4.94 9.22 -8.63
CA ALA A 454 6.34 9.64 -8.57
C ALA A 454 7.16 8.84 -7.52
N ARG A 455 6.56 8.53 -6.35
CA ARG A 455 7.20 7.70 -5.32
C ARG A 455 7.44 6.27 -5.82
N GLU A 456 6.45 5.63 -6.41
CA GLU A 456 6.59 4.26 -6.96
C GLU A 456 7.57 4.22 -8.14
N LEU A 457 7.69 5.29 -8.93
CA LEU A 457 8.67 5.37 -10.00
C LEU A 457 10.11 5.48 -9.45
N THR A 458 10.32 6.17 -8.32
CA THR A 458 11.64 6.17 -7.67
C THR A 458 12.04 4.79 -7.15
N THR A 459 11.08 3.94 -6.75
CA THR A 459 11.40 2.56 -6.34
C THR A 459 11.84 1.67 -7.51
N LEU A 460 11.56 2.09 -8.75
CA LEU A 460 12.05 1.46 -9.98
C LEU A 460 13.37 2.06 -10.48
N GLY A 461 14.01 2.95 -9.71
CA GLY A 461 15.25 3.60 -10.11
C GLY A 461 15.05 4.74 -11.13
N ALA A 462 13.81 5.22 -11.32
CA ALA A 462 13.55 6.40 -12.16
C ALA A 462 13.73 7.71 -11.37
N THR A 463 14.13 8.78 -12.08
CA THR A 463 13.92 10.15 -11.59
C THR A 463 12.60 10.65 -12.20
N PRO A 464 11.52 10.81 -11.41
CA PRO A 464 10.20 11.12 -11.93
C PRO A 464 10.02 12.61 -12.26
N TYR A 465 11.09 13.39 -12.33
CA TYR A 465 11.03 14.84 -12.56
C TYR A 465 11.82 15.25 -13.78
N LEU A 466 11.29 16.21 -14.54
CA LEU A 466 11.99 16.88 -15.61
C LEU A 466 12.14 18.37 -15.25
N PHE A 467 13.38 18.86 -15.28
CA PHE A 467 13.75 20.22 -14.93
C PHE A 467 13.93 21.07 -16.19
N VAL A 468 13.16 22.15 -16.33
CA VAL A 468 13.27 23.10 -17.46
C VAL A 468 13.73 24.45 -16.93
N ASP A 469 14.98 24.85 -17.25
CA ASP A 469 15.63 26.06 -16.72
C ASP A 469 15.49 26.25 -15.21
N VAL A 470 15.45 25.15 -14.45
CA VAL A 470 15.48 25.21 -12.99
C VAL A 470 16.92 25.39 -12.58
N ASP A 471 17.27 26.62 -12.20
CA ASP A 471 18.55 26.88 -11.56
C ASP A 471 18.59 26.14 -10.21
N ASN A 472 19.76 25.64 -9.85
CA ASN A 472 20.00 25.04 -8.53
C ASN A 472 19.12 23.82 -8.21
N VAL A 473 19.12 22.78 -9.06
CA VAL A 473 18.48 21.50 -8.73
C VAL A 473 19.30 20.74 -7.67
N SER A 474 18.66 20.41 -6.55
CA SER A 474 19.28 19.56 -5.53
C SER A 474 19.52 18.17 -6.08
N ASN A 475 20.73 17.65 -5.93
CA ASN A 475 21.12 16.35 -6.43
C ASN A 475 21.54 15.44 -5.28
N LEU A 476 20.70 14.46 -4.94
CA LEU A 476 20.96 13.53 -3.85
C LEU A 476 21.62 12.24 -4.39
N ALA A 477 22.52 11.70 -3.57
CA ALA A 477 23.18 10.42 -3.82
C ALA A 477 23.35 9.62 -2.53
N ILE A 478 23.29 8.29 -2.65
CA ILE A 478 23.77 7.38 -1.61
C ILE A 478 25.27 7.12 -1.86
N LEU A 479 26.10 7.58 -0.94
CA LEU A 479 27.55 7.45 -0.99
C LEU A 479 28.06 6.51 0.10
N ASN A 480 29.30 6.06 -0.08
CA ASN A 480 30.06 5.31 0.93
C ASN A 480 29.40 4.00 1.39
N LEU A 481 28.51 3.41 0.58
CA LEU A 481 27.98 2.07 0.85
C LEU A 481 29.01 1.03 0.37
N PRO A 482 29.65 0.27 1.28
CA PRO A 482 30.75 -0.63 0.93
C PRO A 482 30.29 -1.88 0.16
N ASP A 483 31.23 -2.42 -0.63
CA ASP A 483 31.16 -3.68 -1.39
C ASP A 483 30.83 -4.91 -0.50
N PRO A 484 30.53 -6.11 -1.09
CA PRO A 484 29.88 -7.22 -0.41
C PRO A 484 30.42 -7.54 0.98
N HIS A 485 29.53 -7.58 1.96
CA HIS A 485 29.89 -7.76 3.36
C HIS A 485 29.71 -9.21 3.80
N SER A 486 30.73 -9.81 4.41
CA SER A 486 30.58 -11.11 5.09
C SER A 486 30.13 -10.90 6.53
N ILE A 487 28.95 -11.42 6.87
CA ILE A 487 28.35 -11.39 8.20
C ILE A 487 28.21 -12.81 8.72
N LYS A 488 28.53 -13.04 9.99
CA LYS A 488 28.30 -14.34 10.63
C LYS A 488 26.83 -14.55 10.96
N LEU A 489 26.30 -15.75 10.73
CA LEU A 489 24.93 -16.11 11.09
C LEU A 489 24.62 -15.74 12.56
N GLY A 490 23.51 -15.02 12.78
CA GLY A 490 23.08 -14.59 14.12
C GLY A 490 23.84 -13.41 14.72
N ALA A 491 24.90 -12.91 14.05
CA ALA A 491 25.60 -11.68 14.45
C ALA A 491 25.00 -10.47 13.75
N SER A 492 24.77 -9.38 14.49
CA SER A 492 24.37 -8.10 13.90
C SER A 492 25.61 -7.32 13.45
N GLN A 493 25.53 -6.72 12.27
CA GLN A 493 26.57 -5.83 11.77
C GLN A 493 25.98 -4.52 11.29
N THR A 494 26.69 -3.42 11.56
CA THR A 494 26.29 -2.09 11.13
C THR A 494 27.16 -1.62 9.99
N ILE A 495 26.52 -1.16 8.92
CA ILE A 495 27.13 -0.61 7.71
C ILE A 495 26.76 0.87 7.66
N ASN A 496 27.77 1.74 7.66
CA ASN A 496 27.55 3.17 7.56
C ASN A 496 27.49 3.56 6.08
N PHE A 497 26.59 4.49 5.77
CA PHE A 497 26.49 5.13 4.47
C PHE A 497 26.16 6.61 4.65
N GLU A 498 26.35 7.38 3.60
CA GLU A 498 26.11 8.82 3.61
C GLU A 498 25.07 9.18 2.56
N VAL A 499 24.07 9.98 2.95
CA VAL A 499 23.22 10.68 1.98
C VAL A 499 23.76 12.08 1.87
N SER A 500 24.17 12.48 0.66
CA SER A 500 24.79 13.78 0.43
C SER A 500 24.13 14.49 -0.73
N GLU A 501 23.91 15.78 -0.54
CA GLU A 501 23.62 16.69 -1.63
C GLU A 501 24.93 16.97 -2.41
N GLN A 502 24.91 16.84 -3.74
CA GLN A 502 26.06 17.01 -4.62
C GLN A 502 26.17 18.37 -5.32
N THR A 503 25.07 19.06 -5.61
CA THR A 503 25.05 20.28 -6.44
C THR A 503 24.92 21.55 -5.61
N LEU A 504 23.96 21.60 -4.69
CA LEU A 504 23.68 22.69 -3.77
C LEU A 504 24.43 22.57 -2.45
N SER A 505 23.93 23.29 -1.45
CA SER A 505 24.53 23.39 -0.13
C SER A 505 23.81 22.56 0.93
N LEU A 506 22.52 22.25 0.78
CA LEU A 506 21.70 21.69 1.86
C LEU A 506 20.82 20.51 1.40
N LEU A 507 20.70 19.49 2.24
CA LEU A 507 19.73 18.40 2.12
C LEU A 507 18.29 18.90 2.40
N PRO A 508 17.26 18.24 1.83
CA PRO A 508 15.86 18.58 2.06
C PRO A 508 15.39 18.19 3.48
N ASP A 509 14.42 18.92 4.01
CA ASP A 509 13.86 18.71 5.36
C ASP A 509 13.32 17.28 5.58
N TYR A 510 12.88 16.63 4.49
CA TYR A 510 12.47 15.23 4.49
C TYR A 510 12.82 14.51 3.19
N PHE A 511 13.17 13.24 3.32
CA PHE A 511 13.29 12.27 2.23
C PHE A 511 13.12 10.86 2.80
N THR A 512 12.85 9.88 1.94
CA THR A 512 12.64 8.49 2.34
C THR A 512 13.73 7.60 1.74
N ILE A 513 14.18 6.62 2.52
CA ILE A 513 14.96 5.49 2.03
C ILE A 513 14.10 4.24 2.10
N GLU A 514 13.80 3.67 0.94
CA GLU A 514 13.14 2.38 0.79
C GLU A 514 14.19 1.26 0.75
N ILE A 515 14.01 0.22 1.57
CA ILE A 515 14.96 -0.86 1.73
C ILE A 515 14.29 -2.18 1.38
N ASP A 516 14.69 -2.78 0.27
CA ASP A 516 14.30 -4.15 -0.07
C ASP A 516 15.36 -5.11 0.45
N ALA A 517 14.96 -6.02 1.33
CA ALA A 517 15.82 -7.07 1.85
C ALA A 517 15.08 -8.41 1.87
N ALA A 518 15.83 -9.50 1.72
CA ALA A 518 15.28 -10.84 1.89
C ALA A 518 14.73 -11.03 3.31
N SER A 519 13.67 -11.83 3.46
CA SER A 519 13.03 -12.13 4.75
C SER A 519 13.97 -12.74 5.80
N GLU A 520 15.09 -13.29 5.34
CA GLU A 520 16.15 -13.87 6.15
C GLU A 520 17.10 -12.85 6.79
N LEU A 521 16.98 -11.58 6.42
CA LEU A 521 17.74 -10.48 6.98
C LEU A 521 16.83 -9.57 7.81
N GLY A 522 17.13 -9.45 9.10
CA GLY A 522 16.61 -8.36 9.91
C GLY A 522 17.38 -7.08 9.57
N VAL A 523 16.68 -6.05 9.08
CA VAL A 523 17.28 -4.76 8.73
C VAL A 523 16.73 -3.64 9.61
N ASP A 524 17.61 -2.76 10.05
CA ASP A 524 17.25 -1.54 10.77
C ASP A 524 18.11 -0.35 10.33
N VAL A 525 17.52 0.84 10.32
CA VAL A 525 18.22 2.06 9.92
C VAL A 525 18.02 3.16 10.94
N LYS A 526 19.12 3.85 11.25
CA LYS A 526 19.14 5.02 12.13
C LYS A 526 20.07 6.09 11.57
N SER A 527 19.82 7.34 11.96
CA SER A 527 20.79 8.42 11.77
C SER A 527 21.92 8.26 12.81
N GLU A 528 23.16 8.38 12.37
CA GLU A 528 24.36 8.32 13.23
C GLU A 528 24.74 9.70 13.77
N ASP A 529 24.55 10.74 12.96
CA ASP A 529 24.91 12.12 13.29
C ASP A 529 23.79 12.91 14.00
N GLN A 530 22.60 12.32 14.14
CA GLN A 530 21.40 12.92 14.74
C GLN A 530 20.90 14.17 14.00
N ASN A 531 21.36 14.41 12.76
CA ASN A 531 20.87 15.52 11.94
C ASN A 531 19.41 15.31 11.51
N TYR A 532 19.01 14.05 11.36
CA TYR A 532 17.65 13.62 11.00
C TYR A 532 17.11 12.65 12.05
N SER A 533 15.83 12.81 12.39
CA SER A 533 15.06 11.75 13.01
C SER A 533 14.66 10.72 11.95
N VAL A 534 14.80 9.43 12.27
CA VAL A 534 14.45 8.34 11.34
C VAL A 534 13.26 7.57 11.90
N THR A 535 12.19 7.50 11.13
CA THR A 535 11.01 6.68 11.45
C THR A 535 10.81 5.66 10.35
N CYS A 536 10.92 4.38 10.69
CA CYS A 536 10.73 3.29 9.74
C CYS A 536 9.40 2.58 9.92
N SER A 537 8.81 2.14 8.81
CA SER A 537 7.63 1.29 8.75
C SER A 537 7.86 0.16 7.75
N ASN A 538 7.16 -0.97 7.93
CA ASN A 538 7.26 -2.11 7.02
C ASN A 538 6.06 -2.10 6.07
N GLU A 539 6.33 -2.08 4.76
CA GLU A 539 5.35 -2.18 3.68
C GLU A 539 5.64 -3.48 2.91
N GLY A 540 5.07 -4.61 3.36
CA GLY A 540 5.35 -5.91 2.78
C GLY A 540 6.78 -6.40 3.07
N GLN A 541 7.58 -6.62 2.02
CA GLN A 541 9.00 -6.98 2.13
C GLN A 541 9.94 -5.75 2.11
N THR A 542 9.38 -4.56 1.86
CA THR A 542 10.12 -3.30 1.81
C THR A 542 10.01 -2.60 3.17
N LYS A 543 11.13 -2.11 3.68
CA LYS A 543 11.18 -1.25 4.86
C LYS A 543 11.34 0.20 4.41
N SER A 544 10.34 1.03 4.69
CA SER A 544 10.31 2.44 4.34
C SER A 544 10.76 3.28 5.54
N CYS A 545 11.88 3.98 5.41
CA CYS A 545 12.46 4.81 6.47
C CYS A 545 12.41 6.29 6.08
N LEU A 546 11.53 7.04 6.74
CA LEU A 546 11.40 8.48 6.59
C LEU A 546 12.48 9.18 7.44
N PHE A 547 13.31 9.97 6.77
CA PHE A 547 14.25 10.89 7.40
C PHE A 547 13.55 12.25 7.50
N SER A 548 13.41 12.78 8.71
CA SER A 548 12.83 14.10 8.98
C SER A 548 13.77 14.88 9.88
N GLY A 549 14.31 15.99 9.40
CA GLY A 549 15.42 16.68 10.06
C GLY A 549 15.40 18.18 9.85
N ILE A 550 16.36 18.85 10.49
CA ILE A 550 16.48 20.30 10.44
C ILE A 550 17.25 20.67 9.18
N SER A 551 16.62 21.45 8.30
CA SER A 551 17.26 22.14 7.18
C SER A 551 18.58 22.79 7.62
N GLY A 552 19.70 22.48 6.97
CA GLY A 552 20.99 23.13 7.29
C GLY A 552 22.27 22.31 7.17
N VAL A 553 22.20 21.04 6.76
CA VAL A 553 23.39 20.19 6.53
C VAL A 553 23.50 19.75 5.07
N LYS A 554 24.74 19.63 4.55
CA LYS A 554 25.01 19.17 3.18
C LYS A 554 24.96 17.64 3.03
N SER A 555 25.24 16.93 4.12
CA SER A 555 25.15 15.48 4.15
C SER A 555 24.71 14.97 5.52
N THR A 556 24.21 13.74 5.55
CA THR A 556 23.90 13.02 6.78
C THR A 556 24.43 11.60 6.73
N SER A 557 25.00 11.15 7.85
CA SER A 557 25.45 9.77 8.03
C SER A 557 24.34 8.92 8.63
N ALA A 558 24.10 7.76 8.02
CA ALA A 558 23.15 6.78 8.49
C ALA A 558 23.82 5.40 8.63
N ALA A 559 23.25 4.60 9.51
CA ALA A 559 23.71 3.26 9.83
C ALA A 559 22.62 2.25 9.46
N LEU A 560 22.96 1.31 8.58
CA LEU A 560 22.16 0.12 8.27
C LEU A 560 22.66 -1.05 9.12
N THR A 561 21.86 -1.50 10.09
CA THR A 561 22.13 -2.70 10.87
C THR A 561 21.48 -3.91 10.21
N ILE A 562 22.26 -4.94 9.90
CA ILE A 562 21.82 -6.19 9.28
C ILE A 562 22.05 -7.33 10.27
N THR A 563 21.03 -8.17 10.47
CA THR A 563 21.07 -9.36 11.34
C THR A 563 20.54 -10.57 10.57
N PRO A 564 21.41 -11.47 10.08
CA PRO A 564 21.00 -12.61 9.29
C PRO A 564 20.53 -13.79 10.16
N ASN A 565 19.52 -14.51 9.67
CA ASN A 565 18.99 -15.73 10.30
C ASN A 565 19.18 -17.01 9.46
N LYS A 566 19.78 -16.89 8.26
CA LYS A 566 20.07 -18.02 7.36
C LYS A 566 21.39 -17.80 6.61
N ILE A 567 22.11 -18.89 6.33
CA ILE A 567 23.33 -18.91 5.51
C ILE A 567 22.95 -18.73 4.04
N GLY A 568 23.75 -17.94 3.31
CA GLY A 568 23.54 -17.71 1.88
C GLY A 568 24.01 -16.33 1.45
N THR A 569 23.72 -15.98 0.21
CA THR A 569 23.96 -14.65 -0.35
C THR A 569 22.62 -13.97 -0.57
N PHE A 570 22.41 -12.82 0.07
CA PHE A 570 21.15 -12.09 0.02
C PHE A 570 21.39 -10.66 -0.49
N PRO A 571 20.65 -10.18 -1.50
CA PRO A 571 20.72 -8.79 -1.92
C PRO A 571 20.00 -7.89 -0.92
N VAL A 572 20.56 -6.71 -0.67
CA VAL A 572 19.88 -5.60 0.01
C VAL A 572 19.97 -4.37 -0.88
N SER A 573 18.83 -3.82 -1.26
CA SER A 573 18.73 -2.64 -2.12
C SER A 573 18.19 -1.46 -1.33
N LEU A 574 18.91 -0.34 -1.34
CA LEU A 574 18.50 0.94 -0.78
C LEU A 574 18.09 1.85 -1.93
N ARG A 575 16.93 2.50 -1.81
CA ARG A 575 16.43 3.44 -2.81
C ARG A 575 15.99 4.76 -2.20
N LEU A 576 16.39 5.87 -2.80
CA LEU A 576 15.93 7.20 -2.41
C LEU A 576 14.57 7.51 -3.05
N ALA A 577 13.64 8.00 -2.24
CA ALA A 577 12.32 8.42 -2.68
C ALA A 577 11.92 9.76 -2.03
N SER A 578 11.29 10.64 -2.80
CA SER A 578 10.76 11.91 -2.29
C SER A 578 9.73 12.49 -3.25
N GLN A 579 8.76 13.20 -2.68
CA GLN A 579 7.78 14.00 -3.41
C GLN A 579 8.23 15.44 -3.63
N ASN A 580 9.45 15.81 -3.18
CA ASN A 580 9.98 17.13 -3.41
C ASN A 580 10.42 17.27 -4.89
N HIS A 581 9.74 18.17 -5.59
CA HIS A 581 9.92 18.45 -7.00
C HIS A 581 11.32 18.98 -7.36
N GLU A 582 12.07 19.59 -6.44
CA GLU A 582 13.40 20.16 -6.72
C GLU A 582 14.55 19.15 -6.53
N LEU A 583 14.23 17.86 -6.39
CA LEU A 583 15.22 16.80 -6.16
C LEU A 583 15.47 15.96 -7.42
N LYS A 584 16.72 15.99 -7.88
CA LYS A 584 17.32 15.03 -8.79
C LYS A 584 18.04 13.95 -7.98
N TYR A 585 18.02 12.73 -8.48
CA TYR A 585 18.86 11.67 -7.95
C TYR A 585 19.94 11.33 -8.96
N SER A 586 21.20 11.50 -8.58
CA SER A 586 22.33 11.01 -9.39
C SER A 586 22.54 9.51 -9.19
N ASP A 587 22.13 9.00 -8.03
CA ASP A 587 22.17 7.60 -7.67
C ASP A 587 21.03 7.32 -6.68
N ASN A 588 19.84 7.05 -7.22
CA ASN A 588 18.65 6.74 -6.43
C ASN A 588 18.61 5.30 -5.95
N GLN A 589 19.50 4.41 -6.39
CA GLN A 589 19.48 3.01 -5.99
C GLN A 589 20.90 2.45 -5.82
N ARG A 590 21.14 1.84 -4.66
CA ARG A 590 22.35 1.04 -4.40
C ARG A 590 21.97 -0.34 -3.93
N THR A 591 22.61 -1.35 -4.50
CA THR A 591 22.44 -2.74 -4.07
C THR A 591 23.76 -3.29 -3.56
N LEU A 592 23.73 -3.91 -2.38
CA LEU A 592 24.84 -4.67 -1.83
C LEU A 592 24.48 -6.16 -1.72
N ALA A 593 25.47 -7.03 -1.89
CA ALA A 593 25.33 -8.45 -1.60
C ALA A 593 25.81 -8.73 -0.17
N VAL A 594 24.95 -9.28 0.67
CA VAL A 594 25.29 -9.74 2.02
C VAL A 594 25.63 -11.22 1.94
N LEU A 595 26.89 -11.56 2.22
CA LEU A 595 27.36 -12.94 2.35
C LEU A 595 27.19 -13.37 3.79
N VAL A 596 26.37 -14.38 4.05
CA VAL A 596 26.18 -14.91 5.41
C VAL A 596 26.97 -16.20 5.56
N ASP A 597 28.02 -16.16 6.37
CA ASP A 597 28.88 -17.30 6.65
C ASP A 597 28.46 -18.06 7.91
N GLU A 598 28.93 -19.31 8.01
CA GLU A 598 28.83 -20.10 9.24
C GLU A 598 29.44 -19.36 10.43
N PRO A 599 28.79 -19.40 11.61
CA PRO A 599 29.29 -18.74 12.80
C PRO A 599 30.58 -19.42 13.28
N THR A 600 31.52 -18.64 13.80
CA THR A 600 32.70 -19.18 14.48
C THR A 600 32.25 -19.80 15.80
N LEU A 601 32.49 -21.09 15.99
CA LEU A 601 32.13 -21.84 17.20
C LEU A 601 33.38 -22.26 17.98
N PHE A 602 33.31 -22.15 19.30
CA PHE A 602 34.35 -22.57 20.24
C PHE A 602 33.82 -23.60 21.23
N GLU A 603 34.67 -24.54 21.60
CA GLU A 603 34.39 -25.55 22.63
C GLU A 603 34.77 -25.01 24.02
N VAL A 604 33.81 -25.00 24.94
CA VAL A 604 34.00 -24.64 26.35
C VAL A 604 33.74 -25.87 27.21
N ILE A 605 34.79 -26.32 27.89
CA ILE A 605 34.78 -27.50 28.74
C ILE A 605 34.85 -27.08 30.21
N PHE A 606 33.82 -27.38 30.99
CA PHE A 606 33.85 -27.22 32.44
C PHE A 606 34.29 -28.52 33.12
N LYS A 607 35.29 -28.42 33.99
CA LYS A 607 35.81 -29.53 34.80
C LYS A 607 35.70 -29.26 36.29
N ASN A 608 35.56 -30.32 37.06
CA ASN A 608 35.68 -30.27 38.50
C ASN A 608 37.16 -30.17 38.92
N TRP A 609 37.42 -29.90 40.20
CA TRP A 609 38.77 -29.72 40.75
C TRP A 609 39.72 -30.93 40.55
N ASP A 610 39.16 -32.12 40.39
CA ASP A 610 39.86 -33.39 40.16
C ASP A 610 40.06 -33.71 38.66
N GLY A 611 39.59 -32.83 37.77
CA GLY A 611 39.65 -33.01 36.33
C GLY A 611 38.45 -33.73 35.71
N THR A 612 37.46 -34.16 36.51
CA THR A 612 36.23 -34.79 36.01
C THR A 612 35.44 -33.80 35.15
N LEU A 613 34.96 -34.26 33.99
CA LEU A 613 34.14 -33.45 33.09
C LEU A 613 32.77 -33.16 33.71
N LEU A 614 32.40 -31.89 33.83
CA LEU A 614 31.08 -31.45 34.28
C LEU A 614 30.15 -31.14 33.11
N SER A 615 30.65 -30.43 32.10
CA SER A 615 29.86 -30.03 30.92
C SER A 615 30.78 -29.66 29.75
N THR A 616 30.33 -29.92 28.52
CA THR A 616 30.92 -29.39 27.30
C THR A 616 29.85 -28.58 26.57
N GLN A 617 30.22 -27.39 26.11
CA GLN A 617 29.35 -26.48 25.37
C GLN A 617 30.02 -26.02 24.09
N THR A 618 29.24 -25.93 23.01
CA THR A 618 29.66 -25.31 21.75
C THR A 618 29.05 -23.91 21.70
N ILE A 619 29.88 -22.88 21.83
CA ILE A 619 29.47 -21.49 22.00
C ILE A 619 29.95 -20.66 20.81
N ALA A 620 29.07 -19.81 20.27
CA ALA A 620 29.46 -18.87 19.23
C ALA A 620 30.46 -17.82 19.76
N GLU A 621 31.34 -17.34 18.89
CA GLU A 621 32.29 -16.28 19.21
C GLU A 621 31.58 -15.07 19.85
N ASN A 622 32.19 -14.55 20.92
CA ASN A 622 31.72 -13.45 21.76
C ASN A 622 30.44 -13.73 22.59
N ALA A 623 29.82 -14.90 22.48
CA ALA A 623 28.69 -15.29 23.33
C ALA A 623 29.18 -15.81 24.70
N PRO A 624 28.35 -15.71 25.77
CA PRO A 624 28.67 -16.28 27.08
C PRO A 624 28.42 -17.79 27.13
N ALA A 625 29.22 -18.51 27.94
CA ALA A 625 28.90 -19.88 28.32
C ALA A 625 28.08 -19.91 29.62
N THR A 626 27.35 -21.02 29.87
CA THR A 626 26.59 -21.19 31.12
C THR A 626 27.31 -22.14 32.06
N ALA A 627 27.64 -21.71 33.28
CA ALA A 627 28.30 -22.58 34.24
C ALA A 627 27.38 -23.74 34.68
N PRO A 628 27.89 -24.99 34.77
CA PRO A 628 27.12 -26.12 35.29
C PRO A 628 27.02 -26.08 36.82
N GLU A 629 26.15 -26.93 37.37
CA GLU A 629 26.10 -27.16 38.82
C GLU A 629 27.41 -27.80 39.30
N VAL A 630 27.98 -27.27 40.38
CA VAL A 630 29.24 -27.75 40.95
C VAL A 630 28.93 -28.80 42.02
N PRO A 631 29.44 -30.04 41.89
CA PRO A 631 29.26 -31.06 42.91
C PRO A 631 29.80 -30.63 44.28
N LEU A 632 29.12 -31.04 45.36
CA LEU A 632 29.59 -30.80 46.73
C LEU A 632 30.91 -31.54 46.99
N ARG A 633 31.87 -30.83 47.59
CA ARG A 633 33.16 -31.39 48.04
C ARG A 633 33.24 -31.28 49.55
N GLU A 634 33.26 -32.43 50.23
CA GLU A 634 33.33 -32.47 51.70
C GLU A 634 34.54 -31.69 52.22
N GLY A 635 34.29 -30.75 53.14
CA GLY A 635 35.33 -29.91 53.76
C GLY A 635 35.85 -28.76 52.91
N TYR A 636 35.23 -28.48 51.76
CA TYR A 636 35.59 -27.36 50.91
C TYR A 636 34.35 -26.58 50.46
N THR A 637 34.54 -25.29 50.20
CA THR A 637 33.53 -24.40 49.63
C THR A 637 33.95 -24.00 48.22
N PHE A 638 33.01 -24.04 47.25
CA PHE A 638 33.27 -23.53 45.91
C PHE A 638 33.61 -22.04 45.98
N SER A 639 34.73 -21.65 45.39
CA SER A 639 35.21 -20.28 45.41
C SER A 639 34.86 -19.56 44.11
N ASN A 640 35.40 -20.03 42.98
CA ASN A 640 35.14 -19.48 41.65
C ASN A 640 35.58 -20.47 40.56
N TRP A 641 35.35 -20.08 39.31
CA TRP A 641 35.87 -20.77 38.13
C TRP A 641 37.29 -20.28 37.78
N SER A 642 38.07 -21.12 37.09
CA SER A 642 39.47 -20.79 36.79
C SER A 642 39.68 -19.69 35.74
N ALA A 643 38.67 -19.39 34.92
CA ALA A 643 38.70 -18.40 33.85
C ALA A 643 37.33 -17.72 33.70
N ASP A 644 37.32 -16.52 33.10
CA ASP A 644 36.08 -15.86 32.69
C ASP A 644 35.48 -16.58 31.48
N PHE A 645 34.15 -16.61 31.43
CA PHE A 645 33.34 -17.24 30.39
C PHE A 645 32.17 -16.37 29.94
N SER A 646 32.20 -15.08 30.28
CA SER A 646 31.21 -14.09 29.82
C SER A 646 31.33 -13.78 28.32
N LYS A 647 32.50 -14.00 27.71
CA LYS A 647 32.79 -13.75 26.29
C LYS A 647 33.82 -14.76 25.77
N ILE A 648 33.40 -15.66 24.87
CA ILE A 648 34.25 -16.74 24.36
C ILE A 648 34.88 -16.36 23.02
N THR A 649 36.21 -16.34 22.93
CA THR A 649 36.95 -16.03 21.69
C THR A 649 37.93 -17.13 21.26
N GLN A 650 37.95 -18.24 22.00
CA GLN A 650 38.79 -19.42 21.74
C GLN A 650 38.24 -20.60 22.54
N ASN A 651 38.71 -21.82 22.26
CA ASN A 651 38.39 -22.98 23.08
C ASN A 651 38.92 -22.78 24.51
N LEU A 652 38.08 -23.07 25.52
CA LEU A 652 38.43 -22.90 26.93
C LEU A 652 38.21 -24.20 27.71
N THR A 653 39.12 -24.50 28.62
CA THR A 653 38.89 -25.47 29.70
C THR A 653 38.88 -24.73 31.02
N ILE A 654 37.76 -24.79 31.72
CA ILE A 654 37.47 -24.02 32.93
C ILE A 654 37.28 -24.99 34.10
N THR A 655 38.05 -24.82 35.16
CA THR A 655 38.08 -25.74 36.30
C THR A 655 37.52 -25.08 37.55
N ALA A 656 36.67 -25.80 38.29
CA ALA A 656 36.13 -25.34 39.58
C ALA A 656 37.26 -25.22 40.62
N LYS A 657 37.38 -24.06 41.25
CA LYS A 657 38.30 -23.81 42.36
C LYS A 657 37.55 -23.85 43.69
N PHE A 658 38.20 -24.46 44.67
CA PHE A 658 37.65 -24.66 46.00
C PHE A 658 38.59 -24.11 47.06
N GLN A 659 38.02 -23.57 48.12
CA GLN A 659 38.74 -23.18 49.32
C GLN A 659 38.45 -24.19 50.42
N ILE A 660 39.48 -24.64 51.12
CA ILE A 660 39.29 -25.54 52.28
C ILE A 660 38.52 -24.78 53.36
N ASN A 661 37.50 -25.43 53.92
CA ASN A 661 36.73 -24.87 55.01
C ASN A 661 37.62 -24.76 56.24
N LYS A 662 37.35 -23.76 57.07
CA LYS A 662 38.02 -23.58 58.35
C LYS A 662 36.99 -23.56 59.47
N TYR A 663 37.38 -24.09 60.61
CA TYR A 663 36.53 -24.21 61.79
C TYR A 663 37.23 -23.68 63.02
N GLN A 664 36.47 -23.09 63.93
CA GLN A 664 36.99 -22.69 65.22
C GLN A 664 36.90 -23.86 66.21
N VAL A 665 38.01 -24.11 66.90
CA VAL A 665 38.06 -24.99 68.06
C VAL A 665 38.22 -24.13 69.30
N LYS A 666 37.20 -24.14 70.15
CA LYS A 666 37.18 -23.38 71.39
C LYS A 666 37.56 -24.27 72.56
N PHE A 667 38.72 -24.04 73.15
CA PHE A 667 39.14 -24.68 74.39
C PHE A 667 38.55 -23.92 75.57
N VAL A 668 37.81 -24.64 76.43
CA VAL A 668 37.14 -24.07 77.61
C VAL A 668 37.59 -24.80 78.88
N ASP A 669 37.54 -24.09 80.00
CA ASP A 669 37.81 -24.67 81.31
C ASP A 669 36.59 -25.43 81.85
N TRP A 670 36.71 -26.10 83.01
CA TRP A 670 35.66 -26.91 83.63
C TRP A 670 34.33 -26.17 83.83
N ASN A 671 34.39 -24.84 83.98
CA ASN A 671 33.27 -23.93 84.19
C ASN A 671 32.78 -23.24 82.89
N ASP A 672 33.17 -23.73 81.72
CA ASP A 672 32.80 -23.21 80.39
C ASP A 672 33.41 -21.84 80.03
N VAL A 673 34.34 -21.34 80.83
CA VAL A 673 35.11 -20.12 80.50
C VAL A 673 36.11 -20.43 79.39
N SER A 674 36.13 -19.58 78.35
CA SER A 674 37.04 -19.72 77.21
C SER A 674 38.49 -19.54 77.61
N ILE A 675 39.32 -20.53 77.31
CA ILE A 675 40.78 -20.50 77.48
C ILE A 675 41.42 -19.97 76.19
N ALA A 676 41.07 -20.56 75.05
CA ALA A 676 41.60 -20.18 73.75
C ALA A 676 40.62 -20.56 72.62
N THR A 677 40.72 -19.86 71.50
CA THR A 677 40.04 -20.24 70.25
C THR A 677 41.07 -20.29 69.15
N VAL A 678 41.12 -21.40 68.41
CA VAL A 678 42.02 -21.57 67.27
C VAL A 678 41.22 -21.89 66.02
N GLU A 679 41.57 -21.25 64.90
CA GLU A 679 41.02 -21.57 63.60
C GLU A 679 41.91 -22.64 62.95
N VAL A 680 41.30 -23.73 62.48
CA VAL A 680 42.00 -24.80 61.78
C VAL A 680 41.30 -25.18 60.49
N GLU A 681 42.06 -25.62 59.50
CA GLU A 681 41.50 -26.14 58.25
C GLU A 681 40.77 -27.46 58.48
N HIS A 682 39.76 -27.74 57.66
CA HIS A 682 38.99 -28.97 57.73
C HIS A 682 39.91 -30.21 57.70
N GLY A 683 39.78 -31.06 58.71
CA GLY A 683 40.53 -32.31 58.86
C GLY A 683 41.89 -32.15 59.52
N ALA A 684 42.35 -30.92 59.79
CA ALA A 684 43.56 -30.68 60.56
C ALA A 684 43.33 -30.88 62.08
N ALA A 685 44.42 -31.07 62.81
CA ALA A 685 44.42 -31.10 64.27
C ALA A 685 44.46 -29.69 64.86
N ALA A 686 43.75 -29.45 65.96
CA ALA A 686 43.88 -28.23 66.75
C ALA A 686 45.07 -28.32 67.71
N THR A 687 45.84 -27.24 67.81
CA THR A 687 46.89 -27.15 68.83
C THR A 687 46.27 -26.66 70.14
N PRO A 688 46.31 -27.46 71.23
CA PRO A 688 45.72 -27.06 72.50
C PRO A 688 46.53 -25.93 73.16
N PRO A 689 45.90 -25.05 73.96
CA PRO A 689 46.61 -24.09 74.79
C PRO A 689 47.41 -24.81 75.88
N SER A 690 48.28 -24.08 76.59
CA SER A 690 48.95 -24.63 77.78
C SER A 690 47.94 -25.17 78.78
N ALA A 691 48.27 -26.29 79.42
CA ALA A 691 47.39 -26.95 80.39
C ALA A 691 46.88 -25.94 81.44
N PRO A 692 45.55 -25.77 81.59
CA PRO A 692 45.00 -24.85 82.57
C PRO A 692 45.28 -25.34 84.00
N THR A 693 45.29 -24.41 84.96
CA THR A 693 45.54 -24.72 86.37
C THR A 693 44.26 -24.55 87.18
N ARG A 694 44.02 -25.50 88.10
CA ARG A 694 42.87 -25.46 89.01
C ARG A 694 43.36 -25.86 90.41
N SER A 695 43.13 -25.01 91.40
CA SER A 695 43.56 -25.29 92.77
C SER A 695 42.91 -26.56 93.33
N GLY A 696 43.72 -27.49 93.85
CA GLY A 696 43.29 -28.78 94.37
C GLY A 696 42.99 -29.85 93.31
N TYR A 697 43.33 -29.61 92.03
CA TYR A 697 43.12 -30.55 90.94
C TYR A 697 44.25 -30.51 89.89
N THR A 698 44.70 -31.69 89.46
CA THR A 698 45.64 -31.91 88.35
C THR A 698 44.90 -32.02 87.02
N PHE A 699 45.35 -31.29 85.99
CA PHE A 699 44.84 -31.44 84.61
C PHE A 699 45.24 -32.80 84.03
N ILE A 700 44.27 -33.59 83.56
CA ILE A 700 44.49 -34.96 83.05
C ILE A 700 44.26 -35.08 81.54
N GLY A 701 43.91 -33.99 80.87
CA GLY A 701 43.65 -33.95 79.43
C GLY A 701 42.38 -33.21 79.06
N TRP A 702 42.00 -33.31 77.81
CA TRP A 702 40.80 -32.69 77.26
C TRP A 702 39.67 -33.72 77.11
N ASP A 703 38.42 -33.25 77.00
CA ASP A 703 37.26 -34.12 77.04
C ASP A 703 36.98 -34.89 75.74
N THR A 704 37.26 -34.27 74.60
CA THR A 704 37.11 -34.82 73.24
C THR A 704 38.42 -34.74 72.46
N THR A 705 38.60 -35.61 71.47
CA THR A 705 39.73 -35.55 70.55
C THR A 705 39.55 -34.38 69.59
N PHE A 706 40.65 -33.73 69.23
CA PHE A 706 40.69 -32.61 68.29
C PHE A 706 41.78 -32.80 67.23
N GLU A 707 42.18 -34.06 67.01
CA GLU A 707 43.18 -34.48 66.03
C GLU A 707 42.67 -34.40 64.58
N ARG A 708 41.35 -34.32 64.39
CA ARG A 708 40.72 -34.19 63.07
C ARG A 708 39.42 -33.38 63.17
N VAL A 709 39.50 -32.09 62.88
CA VAL A 709 38.39 -31.14 63.04
C VAL A 709 37.58 -31.03 61.75
N THR A 710 36.35 -31.53 61.73
CA THR A 710 35.46 -31.46 60.54
C THR A 710 34.29 -30.48 60.70
N GLY A 711 34.27 -29.73 61.79
CA GLY A 711 33.23 -28.77 62.14
C GLY A 711 33.61 -27.98 63.39
N GLU A 712 32.86 -26.92 63.67
CA GLU A 712 32.98 -26.15 64.92
C GLU A 712 32.86 -27.07 66.13
N MET A 713 33.78 -26.94 67.09
CA MET A 713 33.74 -27.77 68.30
C MET A 713 34.28 -27.06 69.53
N VAL A 714 33.76 -27.49 70.69
CA VAL A 714 34.20 -27.02 72.01
C VAL A 714 34.90 -28.17 72.72
N VAL A 715 36.09 -27.90 73.25
CA VAL A 715 36.95 -28.88 73.93
C VAL A 715 37.13 -28.43 75.38
N LYS A 716 36.64 -29.21 76.35
CA LYS A 716 36.63 -28.86 77.78
C LYS A 716 37.76 -29.55 78.55
N ALA A 717 38.42 -28.81 79.44
CA ALA A 717 39.47 -29.32 80.30
C ALA A 717 38.95 -30.35 81.32
N LYS A 718 39.65 -31.50 81.44
CA LYS A 718 39.39 -32.54 82.44
C LYS A 718 40.44 -32.49 83.55
N TYR A 719 39.97 -32.73 84.77
CA TYR A 719 40.76 -32.62 85.99
C TYR A 719 40.57 -33.83 86.91
N GLN A 720 41.58 -34.14 87.71
CA GLN A 720 41.56 -35.13 88.79
C GLN A 720 41.97 -34.44 90.10
N ALA A 721 41.25 -34.68 91.20
CA ALA A 721 41.54 -34.03 92.49
C ALA A 721 42.92 -34.46 93.05
N ASP A 722 43.69 -33.49 93.55
CA ASP A 722 44.99 -33.70 94.17
C ASP A 722 44.82 -34.31 95.56
N GLN A 723 45.58 -35.37 95.89
CA GLN A 723 45.47 -36.05 97.18
C GLN A 723 46.36 -35.37 98.24
N GLY A 724 45.79 -34.97 99.38
CA GLY A 724 46.57 -34.36 100.48
C GLY A 724 45.90 -34.25 101.86
N THR A 725 46.01 -35.35 102.64
CA THR A 725 46.15 -35.49 104.12
C THR A 725 45.20 -34.80 105.11
N GLU A 726 44.59 -35.59 106.01
CA GLU A 726 43.82 -35.10 107.17
C GLU A 726 44.25 -35.81 108.46
N GLY A 727 44.50 -35.03 109.51
CA GLY A 727 44.74 -35.50 110.87
C GLY A 727 43.73 -34.91 111.84
N ALA A 728 43.24 -35.77 112.75
CA ALA A 728 42.48 -35.51 114.00
C ALA A 728 41.08 -34.86 113.82
N VAL A 729 40.01 -35.15 114.56
CA VAL A 729 39.75 -35.67 115.92
C VAL A 729 38.35 -36.33 115.94
N GLN A 730 38.22 -37.32 116.82
CA GLN A 730 37.04 -37.88 117.51
C GLN A 730 35.62 -37.26 117.35
N ASN A 731 34.66 -38.21 117.36
CA ASN A 731 33.30 -38.21 117.94
C ASN A 731 32.10 -37.86 117.04
N ASP A 732 31.35 -38.92 116.69
CA ASP A 732 29.94 -39.19 117.04
C ASP A 732 29.06 -37.97 117.42
N ALA A 733 27.80 -37.85 117.00
CA ALA A 733 26.88 -38.75 116.34
C ALA A 733 25.73 -37.91 115.78
N GLY A 734 24.96 -38.49 114.85
CA GLY A 734 23.51 -38.26 114.87
C GLY A 734 22.85 -37.95 113.54
N SER A 735 21.85 -38.78 113.25
CA SER A 735 20.56 -38.39 112.69
C SER A 735 20.34 -38.54 111.18
N SER A 736 19.98 -39.78 110.83
CA SER A 736 18.83 -40.16 109.98
C SER A 736 18.33 -39.16 108.93
N GLY A 737 18.70 -39.39 107.66
CA GLY A 737 18.01 -38.86 106.48
C GLY A 737 17.17 -39.95 105.82
N GLY A 738 15.86 -39.92 106.05
CA GLY A 738 14.88 -40.68 105.27
C GLY A 738 14.59 -39.95 103.96
N SER A 739 14.65 -40.71 102.87
CA SER A 739 14.59 -40.31 101.48
C SER A 739 13.17 -40.08 100.94
N VAL A 740 13.13 -39.83 99.63
CA VAL A 740 12.00 -39.87 98.68
C VAL A 740 11.31 -38.50 98.53
N GLY A 741 11.23 -37.87 97.36
CA GLY A 741 11.46 -38.31 95.98
C GLY A 741 10.40 -37.68 95.08
N PHE A 742 10.64 -37.74 93.78
CA PHE A 742 9.71 -37.49 92.65
C PHE A 742 9.44 -36.02 92.23
N PHE A 743 9.11 -35.65 90.98
CA PHE A 743 9.28 -36.14 89.59
C PHE A 743 8.33 -35.27 88.71
N ILE A 744 8.70 -34.99 87.43
CA ILE A 744 7.87 -34.64 86.23
C ILE A 744 7.20 -33.22 86.20
N PRO A 745 6.50 -32.76 85.11
CA PRO A 745 6.78 -32.56 83.65
C PRO A 745 6.61 -31.07 83.20
N LEU A 746 6.77 -30.79 81.88
CA LEU A 746 5.81 -30.13 80.94
C LEU A 746 6.59 -29.36 79.84
N LEU A 747 6.51 -29.69 78.54
CA LEU A 747 5.42 -29.60 77.55
C LEU A 747 5.02 -28.16 77.14
N SER A 748 5.12 -27.92 75.81
CA SER A 748 4.18 -27.17 74.94
C SER A 748 4.48 -25.73 74.49
N ALA A 749 4.39 -25.58 73.15
CA ALA A 749 3.76 -24.49 72.37
C ALA A 749 4.47 -23.12 72.39
N LEU A 750 4.38 -22.22 71.41
CA LEU A 750 3.64 -22.00 70.17
C LEU A 750 4.40 -20.85 69.46
N LEU A 751 4.30 -20.65 68.15
CA LEU A 751 3.89 -19.34 67.59
C LEU A 751 3.81 -19.34 66.05
N ILE A 752 2.88 -18.52 65.61
CA ILE A 752 2.18 -18.48 64.33
C ILE A 752 2.59 -17.21 63.56
N SER A 753 2.84 -17.39 62.26
CA SER A 753 2.65 -16.53 61.07
C SER A 753 2.97 -15.02 61.08
N PHE A 754 3.56 -14.55 59.96
CA PHE A 754 2.87 -13.65 59.02
C PHE A 754 3.41 -13.79 57.58
N ARG A 755 2.51 -13.67 56.60
CA ARG A 755 2.69 -13.77 55.14
C ARG A 755 3.19 -12.46 54.50
N ARG A 756 3.80 -12.57 53.30
CA ARG A 756 3.29 -11.89 52.09
C ARG A 756 3.69 -12.61 50.79
N LYS A 757 2.71 -12.77 49.90
CA LYS A 757 2.78 -13.30 48.52
C LYS A 757 3.23 -12.20 47.55
N TYR A 758 3.81 -12.55 46.40
CA TYR A 758 3.18 -12.41 45.07
C TYR A 758 3.86 -13.32 44.03
N ARG A 759 3.06 -13.81 43.07
CA ARG A 759 3.45 -14.51 41.83
C ARG A 759 3.91 -13.48 40.78
N ALA A 760 4.89 -13.84 39.96
CA ALA A 760 4.83 -13.91 38.50
C ALA A 760 6.03 -14.74 38.04
#